data_AF-A0AAU3T261-F1
#
_entry.id   AF-A0AAU3T261-F1
#
_cell.length_a   1.000
_cell.length_b   1.000
_cell.length_c   1.000
_cell.angle_alpha   90.00
_cell.angle_beta   90.00
_cell.angle_gamma   90.00
#
_symmetry.space_group_name_H-M   'P 1'
#
loop_
_entity.id
_entity.type
_entity.pdbx_description
1 polymer ?
#
loop_
_entity_poly.entity_id
_entity_poly.type
_entity_poly.pdbx_seq_one_letter_code
_entity_poly.pdbx_strand_id
1 'polypeptide(L)'
;MPSRTLPNGAPDPGPGVERRSLLRLGALLAAGGAAALVPAPIAHAATRGRGTDVVTTTYQGRAPYGNDQWAYVPFEVPAGVQRISVSTTHDASAGILDLGIFGPSGFRGWSGGERAGFTLSAADATPGYVPGPVEPGSWSVILGPMVGAADGMAWQVDVALHHGDPLPRTPYDILPASVAGRGPGWYRGDLHLHSVHSDGKRTVDEIVTAARQEGLHFIATSDHNTSSTGVTWRGNVPTDLLVVNAEEVTTRHGHWLAVGLPQGEWVDWRYGPADQGAFDGHARRVHSLGGLTIAAHPLTPAPGSFWEFGLDRVDALEVWNGPWTLDDAANIAAWHVMLCLGKRVAAVGNSDAHSPTDAVGRPHNVVYATSLSTPAVLDALRRGRSYAVESAAVTVDFTARGAGAVAGPGEELPLSFFDAVDVTLNVTGAPDSIATLHTEWGIMAATCIDGSGRGQLRWRGWGKASLFARAEVRRPKPASTTLDQLVALTNPVWFYSAQLPPYDVERRALFHTERRPDGAWSSMRPLPGAAAGAASFTGIQSAAAGMADGSVVVLGIAPDNGLWLTSVRGSTTLRPWQRVAAPDGSAGFTVRDAGIAAFPDGTCQIVVTAMDGAAFHQQRRADGGLPGFRPLPGFTANSRWGATKVSIAAMPDGSAQLIGYGTDGAMYHCVRGRDGACTAWGRLDGCNGAPTFAGPALAITGMPDGSSQVLAIGLDGMVYHRLRRLDGSWTAFLPPRGVTTATMAASAIGITGTPDGSAQVVAVGLDGRIWHNSRKPDGSWTPFARVPGPNGRDPFPAGQVRITALRDGTTHVTAVSAG
;
A
#
# COMPACT_ATOMS: atom_id res chain seq x y z
N MET A 1 -53.59 -29.19 27.83
CA MET A 1 -53.47 -29.23 29.30
C MET A 1 -52.21 -28.48 29.71
N PRO A 2 -52.30 -27.60 30.72
CA PRO A 2 -52.53 -26.20 30.37
C PRO A 2 -51.80 -25.17 31.26
N SER A 3 -51.95 -23.91 30.82
CA SER A 3 -52.15 -22.70 31.64
C SER A 3 -50.91 -22.06 32.29
N ARG A 4 -50.80 -20.72 32.38
CA ARG A 4 -51.90 -19.78 32.62
C ARG A 4 -51.56 -18.33 32.22
N THR A 5 -52.58 -17.69 31.67
CA THR A 5 -52.79 -16.27 31.34
C THR A 5 -52.88 -15.33 32.56
N LEU A 6 -52.34 -14.10 32.41
CA LEU A 6 -52.86 -12.71 32.66
C LEU A 6 -53.68 -12.41 33.96
N PRO A 7 -53.76 -11.15 34.52
CA PRO A 7 -53.90 -9.88 33.77
C PRO A 7 -53.41 -8.54 34.39
N ASN A 8 -53.39 -7.51 33.51
CA ASN A 8 -53.75 -6.08 33.63
C ASN A 8 -53.55 -5.25 34.92
N GLY A 9 -53.06 -4.02 34.71
CA GLY A 9 -53.53 -2.83 35.44
C GLY A 9 -52.49 -1.72 35.61
N ALA A 10 -52.55 -0.68 34.76
CA ALA A 10 -51.97 0.64 35.07
C ALA A 10 -52.82 1.33 36.17
N PRO A 11 -52.28 2.29 36.96
CA PRO A 11 -52.15 3.65 36.45
C PRO A 11 -50.84 4.38 36.84
N ASP A 12 -50.54 5.39 36.03
CA ASP A 12 -49.56 6.46 36.23
C ASP A 12 -49.79 7.22 37.55
N PRO A 13 -48.73 7.73 38.21
CA PRO A 13 -48.67 9.18 38.34
C PRO A 13 -47.24 9.76 38.19
N GLY A 14 -47.08 10.65 37.21
CA GLY A 14 -46.48 11.99 37.38
C GLY A 14 -44.97 12.08 37.68
N PRO A 15 -44.26 13.09 37.13
CA PRO A 15 -42.82 13.04 36.95
C PRO A 15 -42.08 13.35 38.25
N GLY A 16 -41.57 12.31 38.91
CA GLY A 16 -40.49 12.42 39.87
C GLY A 16 -39.19 12.76 39.15
N VAL A 17 -38.60 13.89 39.51
CA VAL A 17 -37.28 14.37 39.09
C VAL A 17 -36.23 13.32 39.47
N GLU A 18 -35.84 12.45 38.53
CA GLU A 18 -34.75 11.50 38.75
C GLU A 18 -33.40 12.07 38.29
N ARG A 19 -32.43 11.92 39.20
CA ARG A 19 -31.02 12.28 39.12
C ARG A 19 -30.29 11.61 37.94
N ARG A 20 -30.51 12.08 36.71
CA ARG A 20 -29.76 11.63 35.51
C ARG A 20 -28.98 12.71 34.76
N SER A 21 -28.84 13.91 35.33
CA SER A 21 -28.14 15.02 34.67
C SER A 21 -26.69 15.29 35.12
N LEU A 22 -26.10 14.43 35.97
CA LEU A 22 -24.74 14.65 36.50
C LEU A 22 -23.66 13.72 35.93
N LEU A 23 -24.00 12.85 34.97
CA LEU A 23 -23.06 11.88 34.37
C LEU A 23 -22.61 12.21 32.94
N ARG A 24 -22.98 13.37 32.38
CA ARG A 24 -22.56 13.77 31.01
C ARG A 24 -21.31 14.66 30.94
N LEU A 25 -20.86 15.25 32.05
CA LEU A 25 -19.64 16.07 32.06
C LEU A 25 -18.37 15.28 32.42
N GLY A 26 -18.51 14.17 33.17
CA GLY A 26 -17.36 13.35 33.59
C GLY A 26 -16.83 12.38 32.53
N ALA A 27 -17.60 12.08 31.49
CA ALA A 27 -17.21 11.09 30.48
C ALA A 27 -16.38 11.68 29.31
N LEU A 28 -16.48 12.99 29.05
CA LEU A 28 -15.70 13.64 27.98
C LEU A 28 -14.25 13.96 28.39
N LEU A 29 -13.97 14.05 29.69
CA LEU A 29 -12.60 14.14 30.21
C LEU A 29 -11.93 12.77 30.44
N ALA A 30 -12.70 11.67 30.34
CA ALA A 30 -12.20 10.31 30.58
C ALA A 30 -12.10 9.44 29.31
N ALA A 31 -12.56 9.94 28.15
CA ALA A 31 -12.43 9.26 26.86
C ALA A 31 -11.28 9.81 25.99
N GLY A 32 -10.59 10.87 26.43
CA GLY A 32 -9.30 11.27 25.87
C GLY A 32 -8.20 10.49 26.57
N GLY A 33 -7.35 9.83 25.77
CA GLY A 33 -6.14 9.19 26.26
C GLY A 33 -5.25 10.15 27.04
N ALA A 34 -4.30 9.61 27.79
CA ALA A 34 -3.50 10.36 28.76
C ALA A 34 -2.52 11.32 28.05
N ALA A 35 -3.03 12.42 27.50
CA ALA A 35 -2.23 13.59 27.18
C ALA A 35 -1.59 14.07 28.49
N ALA A 36 -0.27 14.25 28.49
CA ALA A 36 0.43 14.79 29.63
C ALA A 36 -0.08 16.22 29.88
N LEU A 37 -1.05 16.36 30.78
CA LEU A 37 -1.41 17.63 31.39
C LEU A 37 -0.15 18.11 32.12
N VAL A 38 0.61 19.01 31.49
CA VAL A 38 1.63 19.78 32.21
C VAL A 38 0.90 21.00 32.77
N PRO A 39 0.59 21.05 34.08
CA PRO A 39 0.02 22.24 34.67
C PRO A 39 1.14 23.28 34.75
N ALA A 40 1.24 24.14 33.74
CA ALA A 40 1.99 25.38 33.88
C ALA A 40 1.24 26.27 34.89
N PRO A 41 1.94 26.99 35.80
CA PRO A 41 1.28 27.98 36.64
C PRO A 41 0.69 29.08 35.74
N ILE A 42 -0.65 29.12 35.63
CA ILE A 42 -1.37 30.15 34.87
C ILE A 42 -1.61 31.34 35.82
N ALA A 43 -0.94 32.46 35.56
CA ALA A 43 -1.30 33.72 36.19
C ALA A 43 -2.45 34.36 35.42
N HIS A 44 -3.41 34.97 36.12
CA HIS A 44 -4.51 35.70 35.48
C HIS A 44 -4.78 37.04 36.16
N ALA A 45 -5.19 38.01 35.36
CA ALA A 45 -5.64 39.33 35.81
C ALA A 45 -6.89 39.73 35.03
N ALA A 46 -7.91 40.23 35.72
CA ALA A 46 -9.14 40.70 35.12
C ALA A 46 -9.21 42.23 35.18
N THR A 47 -9.56 42.85 34.06
CA THR A 47 -9.83 44.29 34.00
C THR A 47 -11.22 44.53 33.42
N ARG A 48 -11.99 45.40 34.08
CA ARG A 48 -13.27 45.89 33.57
C ARG A 48 -13.10 47.34 33.17
N GLY A 49 -13.31 47.65 31.89
CA GLY A 49 -13.35 49.04 31.44
C GLY A 49 -14.45 49.79 32.18
N ARG A 50 -14.12 50.97 32.72
CA ARG A 50 -15.11 51.81 33.40
C ARG A 50 -16.12 52.28 32.34
N GLY A 51 -17.37 51.79 32.42
CA GLY A 51 -18.44 52.15 31.48
C GLY A 51 -18.49 51.32 30.19
N THR A 52 -17.80 50.17 30.11
CA THR A 52 -17.88 49.25 28.97
C THR A 52 -18.66 47.98 29.31
N ASP A 53 -19.47 47.48 28.38
CA ASP A 53 -20.13 46.16 28.45
C ASP A 53 -19.17 44.99 28.15
N VAL A 54 -17.87 45.24 28.18
CA VAL A 54 -16.81 44.26 27.90
C VAL A 54 -15.97 44.02 29.15
N VAL A 55 -15.73 42.75 29.47
CA VAL A 55 -14.83 42.30 30.53
C VAL A 55 -13.70 41.50 29.91
N THR A 56 -12.45 41.89 30.15
CA THR A 56 -11.28 41.17 29.63
C THR A 56 -10.48 40.53 30.76
N THR A 57 -10.17 39.25 30.60
CA THR A 57 -9.26 38.51 31.48
C THR A 57 -8.04 38.05 30.69
N THR A 58 -6.87 38.45 31.17
CA THR A 58 -5.58 38.07 30.61
C THR A 58 -5.04 36.87 31.38
N TYR A 59 -4.59 35.85 30.65
CA TYR A 59 -3.97 34.63 31.15
C TYR A 59 -2.55 34.54 30.57
N GLN A 60 -1.58 34.13 31.38
CA GLN A 60 -0.19 33.97 30.95
C GLN A 60 0.38 32.64 31.42
N GLY A 61 1.28 32.06 30.62
CA GLY A 61 1.97 30.82 30.96
C GLY A 61 3.19 30.56 30.08
N ARG A 62 3.77 29.36 30.25
CA ARG A 62 4.90 28.87 29.44
C ARG A 62 4.67 27.41 29.07
N ALA A 63 4.75 27.10 27.78
CA ALA A 63 4.73 25.73 27.26
C ALA A 63 6.16 25.15 27.26
N PRO A 64 6.37 23.90 27.69
CA PRO A 64 7.68 23.27 27.61
C PRO A 64 8.04 22.86 26.16
N TYR A 65 9.29 22.49 25.95
CA TYR A 65 9.76 21.95 24.66
C TYR A 65 8.95 20.71 24.24
N GLY A 66 8.64 20.59 22.94
CA GLY A 66 7.93 19.45 22.35
C GLY A 66 6.70 19.85 21.53
N ASN A 67 6.10 18.86 20.86
CA ASN A 67 5.07 19.09 19.83
C ASN A 67 3.72 18.40 20.14
N ASP A 68 3.73 17.40 21.03
CA ASP A 68 2.55 16.62 21.40
C ASP A 68 2.02 17.01 22.78
N GLN A 69 1.51 18.24 22.87
CA GLN A 69 1.07 18.85 24.12
C GLN A 69 -0.17 19.71 23.89
N TRP A 70 -1.08 19.68 24.86
CA TRP A 70 -2.31 20.48 24.85
C TRP A 70 -2.44 21.19 26.19
N ALA A 71 -2.67 22.50 26.16
CA ALA A 71 -2.98 23.30 27.34
C ALA A 71 -4.39 23.87 27.25
N TYR A 72 -5.02 24.04 28.41
CA TYR A 72 -6.40 24.51 28.54
C TYR A 72 -6.43 25.71 29.45
N VAL A 73 -7.00 26.81 28.97
CA VAL A 73 -7.22 28.04 29.74
C VAL A 73 -8.71 28.10 30.07
N PRO A 74 -9.12 27.64 31.27
CA PRO A 74 -10.53 27.65 31.66
C PRO A 74 -10.98 29.06 32.06
N PHE A 75 -12.21 29.41 31.70
CA PHE A 75 -12.86 30.66 32.11
C PHE A 75 -14.38 30.46 32.23
N GLU A 76 -15.01 31.27 33.09
CA GLU A 76 -16.45 31.22 33.32
C GLU A 76 -17.16 32.31 32.52
N VAL A 77 -18.22 31.94 31.83
CA VAL A 77 -19.06 32.85 31.06
C VAL A 77 -20.38 33.08 31.80
N PRO A 78 -20.64 34.30 32.32
CA PRO A 78 -21.90 34.62 32.96
C PRO A 78 -23.05 34.78 31.96
N ALA A 79 -24.29 34.78 32.47
CA ALA A 79 -25.46 35.09 31.66
C ALA A 79 -25.38 36.53 31.07
N GLY A 80 -25.90 36.70 29.86
CA GLY A 80 -25.94 37.98 29.16
C GLY A 80 -24.72 38.30 28.30
N VAL A 81 -23.71 37.43 28.26
CA VAL A 81 -22.62 37.49 27.27
C VAL A 81 -23.14 37.04 25.92
N GLN A 82 -22.85 37.81 24.87
CA GLN A 82 -23.34 37.58 23.51
C GLN A 82 -22.23 37.27 22.52
N ARG A 83 -20.99 37.65 22.86
CA ARG A 83 -19.80 37.39 22.05
C ARG A 83 -18.60 37.13 22.95
N ILE A 84 -17.76 36.18 22.53
CA ILE A 84 -16.46 35.91 23.11
C ILE A 84 -15.43 36.30 22.06
N SER A 85 -14.45 37.12 22.44
CA SER A 85 -13.29 37.42 21.61
C SER A 85 -12.03 36.99 22.33
N VAL A 86 -11.14 36.28 21.65
CA VAL A 86 -9.88 35.79 22.18
C VAL A 86 -8.74 36.33 21.34
N SER A 87 -7.68 36.81 21.97
CA SER A 87 -6.41 37.14 21.31
C SER A 87 -5.23 36.52 22.03
N THR A 88 -4.20 36.13 21.30
CA THR A 88 -3.01 35.49 21.83
C THR A 88 -1.74 36.20 21.42
N THR A 89 -0.72 36.13 22.27
CA THR A 89 0.66 36.49 21.93
C THR A 89 1.59 35.40 22.44
N HIS A 90 2.68 35.14 21.74
CA HIS A 90 3.69 34.17 22.14
C HIS A 90 5.06 34.56 21.60
N ASP A 91 6.11 33.94 22.12
CA ASP A 91 7.45 34.02 21.55
C ASP A 91 7.52 33.21 20.24
N ALA A 92 7.27 33.87 19.11
CA ALA A 92 7.30 33.25 17.79
C ALA A 92 8.68 32.69 17.38
N SER A 93 9.76 33.09 18.08
CA SER A 93 11.08 32.48 17.88
C SER A 93 11.22 31.11 18.54
N ALA A 94 10.37 30.82 19.54
CA ALA A 94 10.38 29.58 20.29
C ALA A 94 9.51 28.48 19.66
N GLY A 95 8.50 28.85 18.86
CA GLY A 95 7.56 27.89 18.29
C GLY A 95 6.28 28.50 17.72
N ILE A 96 5.30 27.64 17.47
CA ILE A 96 3.95 27.98 17.01
C ILE A 96 2.97 27.73 18.17
N LEU A 97 1.98 28.61 18.33
CA LEU A 97 0.89 28.43 19.28
C LEU A 97 -0.44 28.25 18.55
N ASP A 98 -0.92 27.00 18.49
CA ASP A 98 -2.23 26.73 17.93
C ASP A 98 -3.37 27.12 18.87
N LEU A 99 -4.53 27.50 18.31
CA LEU A 99 -5.65 28.05 19.05
C LEU A 99 -7.00 27.40 18.72
N GLY A 100 -7.79 27.11 19.75
CA GLY A 100 -9.18 26.67 19.64
C GLY A 100 -10.00 26.93 20.91
N ILE A 101 -11.25 26.46 20.94
CA ILE A 101 -12.13 26.69 22.08
C ILE A 101 -13.20 25.60 22.26
N PHE A 102 -13.45 25.24 23.53
CA PHE A 102 -14.61 24.46 23.98
C PHE A 102 -15.57 25.36 24.77
N GLY A 103 -16.87 25.17 24.54
CA GLY A 103 -17.94 25.67 25.40
C GLY A 103 -18.66 24.54 26.14
N PRO A 104 -19.70 24.85 26.92
CA PRO A 104 -20.45 23.88 27.71
C PRO A 104 -21.00 22.70 26.90
N SER A 105 -21.41 22.94 25.66
CA SER A 105 -21.93 21.92 24.75
C SER A 105 -20.86 21.21 23.90
N GLY A 106 -19.56 21.53 24.08
CA GLY A 106 -18.46 20.89 23.39
C GLY A 106 -17.65 21.82 22.49
N PHE A 107 -17.04 21.25 21.46
CA PHE A 107 -16.09 21.93 20.58
C PHE A 107 -16.75 23.09 19.81
N ARG A 108 -16.06 24.22 19.71
CA ARG A 108 -16.58 25.44 19.06
C ARG A 108 -15.67 25.97 17.96
N GLY A 109 -14.51 25.37 17.74
CA GLY A 109 -13.64 25.72 16.63
C GLY A 109 -12.15 25.62 16.94
N TRP A 110 -11.39 25.63 15.86
CA TRP A 110 -9.93 25.53 15.81
C TRP A 110 -9.44 26.31 14.60
N SER A 111 -8.30 26.97 14.73
CA SER A 111 -7.63 27.65 13.61
C SER A 111 -6.15 27.32 13.49
N GLY A 112 -5.65 26.36 14.27
CA GLY A 112 -4.20 26.11 14.35
C GLY A 112 -3.43 27.39 14.71
N GLY A 113 -2.19 27.46 14.23
CA GLY A 113 -1.30 28.62 14.40
C GLY A 113 -1.56 29.77 13.42
N GLU A 114 -2.56 29.68 12.56
CA GLU A 114 -2.84 30.67 11.50
C GLU A 114 -3.38 32.00 12.02
N ARG A 115 -3.92 32.01 13.24
CA ARG A 115 -4.62 33.17 13.80
C ARG A 115 -4.07 33.50 15.19
N ALA A 116 -3.78 34.77 15.40
CA ALA A 116 -3.48 35.32 16.72
C ALA A 116 -4.76 35.64 17.54
N GLY A 117 -5.94 35.23 17.08
CA GLY A 117 -7.20 35.49 17.77
C GLY A 117 -8.44 35.17 16.95
N PHE A 118 -9.58 35.11 17.62
CA PHE A 118 -10.88 34.81 17.03
C PHE A 118 -12.01 35.50 17.80
N THR A 119 -13.18 35.58 17.17
CA THR A 119 -14.43 35.93 17.83
C THR A 119 -15.53 34.94 17.46
N LEU A 120 -16.45 34.69 18.37
CA LEU A 120 -17.66 33.89 18.10
C LEU A 120 -18.86 34.42 18.87
N SER A 121 -20.01 34.33 18.22
CA SER A 121 -21.32 34.76 18.72
C SER A 121 -22.44 33.97 18.04
N ALA A 122 -23.70 34.25 18.39
CA ALA A 122 -24.85 33.70 17.68
C ALA A 122 -24.95 34.20 16.22
N ALA A 123 -24.46 35.42 15.95
CA ALA A 123 -24.61 36.11 14.67
C ALA A 123 -23.46 35.85 13.70
N ASP A 124 -22.27 35.57 14.20
CA ASP A 124 -21.06 35.39 13.38
C ASP A 124 -19.95 34.71 14.19
N ALA A 125 -18.98 34.16 13.47
CA ALA A 125 -17.74 33.66 14.02
C ALA A 125 -16.60 33.85 13.02
N THR A 126 -15.37 33.99 13.53
CA THR A 126 -14.16 33.93 12.70
C THR A 126 -14.09 32.58 11.97
N PRO A 127 -13.69 32.52 10.68
CA PRO A 127 -13.47 31.25 10.00
C PRO A 127 -12.54 30.32 10.80
N GLY A 128 -12.91 29.04 10.89
CA GLY A 128 -12.35 28.07 11.85
C GLY A 128 -13.25 27.83 13.08
N TYR A 129 -14.21 28.73 13.34
CA TYR A 129 -15.11 28.67 14.48
C TYR A 129 -16.58 28.58 14.09
N VAL A 130 -17.37 27.92 14.93
CA VAL A 130 -18.79 27.65 14.67
C VAL A 130 -19.66 28.73 15.32
N PRO A 131 -20.42 29.52 14.54
CA PRO A 131 -21.36 30.50 15.08
C PRO A 131 -22.49 29.79 15.83
N GLY A 132 -22.94 30.39 16.92
CA GLY A 132 -23.99 29.85 17.77
C GLY A 132 -24.05 30.58 19.11
N PRO A 133 -25.16 30.46 19.85
CA PRO A 133 -25.33 31.14 21.14
C PRO A 133 -24.13 30.96 22.07
N VAL A 134 -23.79 32.02 22.78
CA VAL A 134 -22.81 31.96 23.88
C VAL A 134 -23.54 31.45 25.12
N GLU A 135 -23.30 30.19 25.45
CA GLU A 135 -23.90 29.52 26.59
C GLU A 135 -23.23 29.97 27.90
N PRO A 136 -24.00 30.32 28.94
CA PRO A 136 -23.43 30.53 30.26
C PRO A 136 -22.82 29.23 30.81
N GLY A 137 -21.71 29.34 31.52
CA GLY A 137 -21.01 28.21 32.17
C GLY A 137 -19.53 28.16 31.86
N SER A 138 -18.94 26.97 32.03
CA SER A 138 -17.50 26.75 31.86
C SER A 138 -17.11 26.66 30.38
N TRP A 139 -16.16 27.49 29.99
CA TRP A 139 -15.51 27.48 28.68
C TRP A 139 -14.02 27.24 28.85
N SER A 140 -13.35 26.83 27.79
CA SER A 140 -11.90 26.72 27.78
C SER A 140 -11.31 27.05 26.42
N VAL A 141 -10.35 27.98 26.40
CA VAL A 141 -9.46 28.14 25.25
C VAL A 141 -8.48 26.97 25.27
N ILE A 142 -8.34 26.29 24.13
CA ILE A 142 -7.38 25.20 23.94
C ILE A 142 -6.17 25.79 23.23
N LEU A 143 -5.00 25.42 23.70
CA LEU A 143 -3.72 25.78 23.12
C LEU A 143 -2.99 24.51 22.69
N GLY A 144 -2.49 24.48 21.45
CA GLY A 144 -1.63 23.41 20.93
C GLY A 144 -0.23 23.94 20.64
N PRO A 145 0.64 24.11 21.65
CA PRO A 145 1.98 24.63 21.42
C PRO A 145 2.87 23.60 20.70
N MET A 146 3.59 24.04 19.68
CA MET A 146 4.70 23.31 19.03
C MET A 146 5.99 24.07 19.30
N VAL A 147 6.81 23.56 20.23
CA VAL A 147 7.91 24.32 20.81
C VAL A 147 9.25 23.68 20.46
N GLY A 148 10.03 24.37 19.63
CA GLY A 148 11.39 23.97 19.25
C GLY A 148 12.48 24.50 20.19
N ALA A 149 12.17 25.51 21.02
CA ALA A 149 13.12 26.04 21.98
C ALA A 149 13.20 25.20 23.26
N ALA A 150 14.43 24.83 23.66
CA ALA A 150 14.68 24.01 24.86
C ALA A 150 14.15 24.65 26.16
N ASP A 151 14.19 25.99 26.24
CA ASP A 151 13.71 26.73 27.42
C ASP A 151 12.18 26.82 27.48
N GLY A 152 11.46 26.39 26.43
CA GLY A 152 10.01 26.52 26.30
C GLY A 152 9.58 27.84 25.65
N MET A 153 8.26 28.01 25.50
CA MET A 153 7.62 29.16 24.84
C MET A 153 6.68 29.89 25.80
N ALA A 154 6.94 31.16 26.07
CA ALA A 154 6.00 32.00 26.82
C ALA A 154 4.78 32.37 25.95
N TRP A 155 3.60 32.41 26.56
CA TRP A 155 2.36 32.77 25.88
C TRP A 155 1.44 33.61 26.78
N GLN A 156 0.57 34.38 26.15
CA GLN A 156 -0.54 35.13 26.74
C GLN A 156 -1.82 34.89 25.95
N VAL A 157 -2.95 34.80 26.65
CA VAL A 157 -4.30 34.72 26.10
C VAL A 157 -5.17 35.78 26.77
N ASP A 158 -5.77 36.66 25.98
CA ASP A 158 -6.77 37.62 26.44
C ASP A 158 -8.15 37.15 26.03
N VAL A 159 -9.04 36.94 27.00
CA VAL A 159 -10.44 36.55 26.78
C VAL A 159 -11.33 37.75 27.10
N ALA A 160 -12.01 38.29 26.10
CA ALA A 160 -12.96 39.38 26.21
C ALA A 160 -14.40 38.87 26.08
N LEU A 161 -15.21 39.10 27.11
CA LEU A 161 -16.63 38.77 27.17
C LEU A 161 -17.44 40.02 26.92
N HIS A 162 -18.24 40.02 25.85
CA HIS A 162 -19.08 41.15 25.46
C HIS A 162 -20.53 40.91 25.90
N HIS A 163 -21.02 41.72 26.83
CA HIS A 163 -22.40 41.71 27.28
C HIS A 163 -23.30 42.52 26.35
N GLY A 164 -24.58 42.15 26.31
CA GLY A 164 -25.58 42.92 25.59
C GLY A 164 -26.85 42.13 25.30
N ASP A 165 -27.67 42.70 24.42
CA ASP A 165 -28.90 42.07 23.96
C ASP A 165 -28.61 40.84 23.07
N PRO A 166 -29.49 39.81 23.10
CA PRO A 166 -29.34 38.61 22.28
C PRO A 166 -29.08 38.91 20.81
N LEU A 167 -27.98 38.38 20.29
CA LEU A 167 -27.65 38.49 18.86
C LEU A 167 -28.48 37.49 18.03
N PRO A 168 -28.90 37.87 16.81
CA PRO A 168 -29.66 36.98 15.94
C PRO A 168 -28.85 35.74 15.60
N ARG A 169 -29.53 34.60 15.47
CA ARG A 169 -28.88 33.37 15.01
C ARG A 169 -28.69 33.41 13.51
N THR A 170 -27.54 32.92 13.08
CA THR A 170 -27.11 32.90 11.68
C THR A 170 -27.28 31.45 11.17
N PRO A 171 -28.36 31.12 10.41
CA PRO A 171 -28.65 29.75 9.93
C PRO A 171 -27.86 29.39 8.66
N TYR A 172 -27.43 28.14 8.50
CA TYR A 172 -26.71 27.69 7.30
C TYR A 172 -27.56 26.74 6.45
N ASP A 173 -27.24 26.67 5.17
CA ASP A 173 -27.88 25.77 4.21
C ASP A 173 -27.31 24.35 4.32
N ILE A 174 -28.18 23.36 4.20
CA ILE A 174 -27.77 21.96 4.17
C ILE A 174 -27.21 21.64 2.79
N LEU A 175 -26.00 21.05 2.76
CA LEU A 175 -25.39 20.60 1.51
C LEU A 175 -26.24 19.46 0.91
N PRO A 176 -26.62 19.56 -0.37
CA PRO A 176 -27.39 18.51 -1.02
C PRO A 176 -26.56 17.23 -1.13
N ALA A 177 -27.14 16.09 -0.77
CA ALA A 177 -26.48 14.78 -0.90
C ALA A 177 -26.24 14.36 -2.37
N SER A 178 -26.87 15.06 -3.32
CA SER A 178 -26.76 14.83 -4.76
C SER A 178 -27.03 16.10 -5.55
N VAL A 179 -26.37 16.26 -6.68
CA VAL A 179 -26.66 17.29 -7.68
C VAL A 179 -26.98 16.64 -9.03
N ALA A 180 -27.44 17.44 -10.00
CA ALA A 180 -27.74 16.92 -11.33
C ALA A 180 -26.46 16.34 -11.99
N GLY A 181 -26.49 15.05 -12.32
CA GLY A 181 -25.41 14.34 -12.98
C GLY A 181 -25.83 13.73 -14.31
N ARG A 182 -24.91 13.02 -14.97
CA ARG A 182 -25.13 12.30 -16.24
C ARG A 182 -25.54 10.83 -16.07
N GLY A 183 -25.95 10.43 -14.86
CA GLY A 183 -26.16 9.03 -14.50
C GLY A 183 -24.83 8.29 -14.24
N PRO A 184 -24.76 6.97 -14.45
CA PRO A 184 -23.52 6.21 -14.27
C PRO A 184 -22.40 6.72 -15.17
N GLY A 185 -21.22 7.03 -14.61
CA GLY A 185 -20.09 7.50 -15.39
C GLY A 185 -18.90 8.01 -14.56
N TRP A 186 -17.88 8.48 -15.26
CA TRP A 186 -16.62 8.98 -14.70
C TRP A 186 -16.69 10.43 -14.27
N TYR A 187 -16.76 10.75 -12.97
CA TYR A 187 -16.80 12.09 -12.41
C TYR A 187 -15.44 12.54 -11.87
N ARG A 188 -15.05 13.78 -12.13
CA ARG A 188 -13.78 14.35 -11.64
C ARG A 188 -13.99 15.02 -10.28
N GLY A 189 -13.07 14.86 -9.34
CA GLY A 189 -13.13 15.61 -8.09
C GLY A 189 -11.88 15.52 -7.23
N ASP A 190 -11.81 16.46 -6.30
CA ASP A 190 -10.69 16.70 -5.40
C ASP A 190 -11.17 16.55 -3.95
N LEU A 191 -10.45 15.78 -3.14
CA LEU A 191 -10.85 15.43 -1.78
C LEU A 191 -10.08 16.21 -0.71
N HIS A 192 -9.05 16.96 -1.09
CA HIS A 192 -8.12 17.60 -0.15
C HIS A 192 -7.95 19.07 -0.53
N LEU A 193 -8.68 19.95 0.16
CA LEU A 193 -8.75 21.38 -0.12
C LEU A 193 -8.90 22.19 1.16
N HIS A 194 -8.14 23.27 1.26
CA HIS A 194 -8.11 24.17 2.41
C HIS A 194 -8.69 25.53 2.05
N SER A 195 -9.54 26.03 2.92
CA SER A 195 -10.15 27.34 2.82
C SER A 195 -9.66 28.25 3.94
N VAL A 196 -10.19 29.47 3.99
CA VAL A 196 -9.96 30.39 5.13
C VAL A 196 -10.43 29.83 6.48
N HIS A 197 -11.12 28.69 6.51
CA HIS A 197 -11.55 28.04 7.74
C HIS A 197 -10.42 27.28 8.46
N SER A 198 -9.33 26.91 7.78
CA SER A 198 -8.04 26.60 8.41
C SER A 198 -6.97 27.61 7.99
N ASP A 199 -5.96 27.14 7.29
CA ASP A 199 -4.75 27.80 6.80
C ASP A 199 -4.79 28.13 5.31
N GLY A 200 -5.82 27.67 4.60
CA GLY A 200 -6.11 28.07 3.24
C GLY A 200 -6.36 29.59 3.11
N LYS A 201 -6.07 30.13 1.94
CA LYS A 201 -6.20 31.57 1.63
C LYS A 201 -7.39 31.89 0.73
N ARG A 202 -8.11 30.88 0.26
CA ARG A 202 -9.32 31.03 -0.57
C ARG A 202 -10.58 30.86 0.27
N THR A 203 -11.60 31.64 -0.05
CA THR A 203 -12.97 31.41 0.41
C THR A 203 -13.57 30.17 -0.25
N VAL A 204 -14.64 29.62 0.32
CA VAL A 204 -15.37 28.49 -0.30
C VAL A 204 -15.87 28.83 -1.71
N ASP A 205 -16.26 30.07 -1.97
CA ASP A 205 -16.72 30.53 -3.29
C ASP A 205 -15.59 30.57 -4.33
N GLU A 206 -14.38 30.98 -3.91
CA GLU A 206 -13.19 30.97 -4.75
C GLU A 206 -12.74 29.54 -5.05
N ILE A 207 -12.82 28.62 -4.08
CA ILE A 207 -12.56 27.19 -4.30
C ILE A 207 -13.56 26.60 -5.29
N VAL A 208 -14.86 26.85 -5.11
CA VAL A 208 -15.92 26.41 -6.04
C VAL A 208 -15.67 26.96 -7.45
N THR A 209 -15.26 28.24 -7.55
CA THR A 209 -14.93 28.87 -8.84
C THR A 209 -13.74 28.20 -9.50
N ALA A 210 -12.65 27.96 -8.76
CA ALA A 210 -11.46 27.30 -9.27
C ALA A 210 -11.74 25.84 -9.68
N ALA A 211 -12.54 25.11 -8.89
CA ALA A 211 -12.96 23.74 -9.18
C ALA A 211 -13.76 23.67 -10.49
N ARG A 212 -14.68 24.60 -10.73
CA ARG A 212 -15.41 24.70 -12.00
C ARG A 212 -14.49 24.99 -13.19
N GLN A 213 -13.50 25.86 -13.00
CA GLN A 213 -12.53 26.19 -14.06
C GLN A 213 -11.66 24.98 -14.44
N GLU A 214 -11.32 24.11 -13.48
CA GLU A 214 -10.62 22.84 -13.75
C GLU A 214 -11.57 21.73 -14.23
N GLY A 215 -12.89 21.98 -14.31
CA GLY A 215 -13.87 20.99 -14.79
C GLY A 215 -14.15 19.85 -13.80
N LEU A 216 -14.01 20.13 -12.49
CA LEU A 216 -14.41 19.21 -11.44
C LEU A 216 -15.94 19.12 -11.34
N HIS A 217 -16.42 17.96 -10.93
CA HIS A 217 -17.84 17.64 -10.71
C HIS A 217 -18.16 17.55 -9.22
N PHE A 218 -17.17 17.25 -8.38
CA PHE A 218 -17.29 17.28 -6.94
C PHE A 218 -16.02 17.79 -6.28
N ILE A 219 -16.14 18.33 -5.07
CA ILE A 219 -15.03 18.69 -4.19
C ILE A 219 -15.36 18.22 -2.76
N ALA A 220 -14.34 17.97 -1.95
CA ALA A 220 -14.48 17.90 -0.51
C ALA A 220 -13.86 19.13 0.17
N THR A 221 -14.52 19.67 1.19
CA THR A 221 -13.97 20.75 2.02
C THR A 221 -13.31 20.13 3.24
N SER A 222 -11.98 20.08 3.30
CA SER A 222 -11.23 19.29 4.28
C SER A 222 -10.34 20.16 5.18
N ASP A 223 -10.82 21.34 5.56
CA ASP A 223 -10.08 22.23 6.47
C ASP A 223 -9.64 21.49 7.75
N HIS A 224 -8.49 21.88 8.28
CA HIS A 224 -7.87 21.21 9.41
C HIS A 224 -8.72 21.30 10.70
N ASN A 225 -9.04 20.15 11.27
CA ASN A 225 -9.54 20.03 12.65
C ASN A 225 -10.78 20.90 12.99
N THR A 226 -11.62 21.22 12.00
CA THR A 226 -12.77 22.11 12.18
C THR A 226 -13.98 21.68 11.36
N SER A 227 -15.17 21.78 11.96
CA SER A 227 -16.45 21.60 11.25
C SER A 227 -17.02 22.91 10.68
N SER A 228 -16.31 24.03 10.84
CA SER A 228 -16.83 25.36 10.54
C SER A 228 -17.14 25.57 9.05
N THR A 229 -16.38 24.95 8.14
CA THR A 229 -16.64 25.01 6.69
C THR A 229 -17.98 24.36 6.33
N GLY A 230 -18.35 23.29 7.04
CA GLY A 230 -19.64 22.64 6.88
C GLY A 230 -20.82 23.56 7.21
N VAL A 231 -20.65 24.56 8.08
CA VAL A 231 -21.76 25.41 8.57
C VAL A 231 -21.69 26.87 8.11
N THR A 232 -20.91 27.14 7.06
CA THR A 232 -20.74 28.51 6.51
C THR A 232 -21.70 28.83 5.35
N TRP A 233 -22.18 27.81 4.64
CA TRP A 233 -22.98 27.94 3.41
C TRP A 233 -24.29 28.69 3.59
N ARG A 234 -24.53 29.73 2.77
CA ARG A 234 -25.72 30.62 2.82
C ARG A 234 -26.01 31.24 1.46
N GLY A 235 -27.00 30.72 0.75
CA GLY A 235 -27.40 31.20 -0.58
C GLY A 235 -26.35 30.99 -1.67
N ASN A 236 -25.24 30.32 -1.36
CA ASN A 236 -24.10 30.10 -2.25
C ASN A 236 -23.79 28.60 -2.49
N VAL A 237 -24.64 27.69 -2.02
CA VAL A 237 -24.49 26.25 -2.30
C VAL A 237 -24.61 26.01 -3.82
N PRO A 238 -23.59 25.44 -4.48
CA PRO A 238 -23.64 25.18 -5.91
C PRO A 238 -24.69 24.11 -6.25
N THR A 239 -25.36 24.26 -7.40
CA THR A 239 -26.39 23.33 -7.88
C THR A 239 -25.89 22.34 -8.93
N ASP A 240 -24.69 22.58 -9.46
CA ASP A 240 -24.02 21.89 -10.57
C ASP A 240 -22.70 21.21 -10.15
N LEU A 241 -22.20 21.49 -8.94
CA LEU A 241 -20.99 20.92 -8.34
C LEU A 241 -21.38 20.28 -7.00
N LEU A 242 -21.04 19.00 -6.80
CA LEU A 242 -21.28 18.33 -5.53
C LEU A 242 -20.23 18.75 -4.50
N VAL A 243 -20.65 19.33 -3.38
CA VAL A 243 -19.77 19.63 -2.25
C VAL A 243 -19.96 18.53 -1.20
N VAL A 244 -18.85 17.87 -0.85
CA VAL A 244 -18.80 16.85 0.19
C VAL A 244 -18.16 17.46 1.43
N ASN A 245 -18.85 17.43 2.57
CA ASN A 245 -18.27 17.88 3.82
C ASN A 245 -17.21 16.86 4.30
N ALA A 246 -16.04 17.36 4.70
CA ALA A 246 -14.92 16.56 5.16
C ALA A 246 -14.14 17.32 6.24
N GLU A 247 -13.12 16.67 6.78
CA GLU A 247 -12.16 17.26 7.71
C GLU A 247 -10.82 16.58 7.45
N GLU A 248 -9.74 17.34 7.37
CA GLU A 248 -8.41 16.77 7.56
C GLU A 248 -8.07 16.79 9.05
N VAL A 249 -7.95 15.60 9.61
CA VAL A 249 -7.58 15.38 10.99
C VAL A 249 -6.06 15.37 11.06
N THR A 250 -5.49 16.46 11.57
CA THR A 250 -4.04 16.68 11.66
C THR A 250 -3.55 16.36 13.06
N THR A 251 -3.32 15.06 13.30
CA THR A 251 -2.66 14.59 14.52
C THR A 251 -1.17 14.97 14.51
N ARG A 252 -0.46 14.74 15.62
CA ARG A 252 1.02 14.86 15.67
C ARG A 252 1.75 13.61 15.17
N HIS A 253 1.04 12.65 14.58
CA HIS A 253 1.49 11.30 14.23
C HIS A 253 0.93 10.80 12.89
N GLY A 254 0.52 11.72 12.03
CA GLY A 254 -0.08 11.44 10.72
C GLY A 254 -1.35 12.25 10.48
N HIS A 255 -1.53 12.67 9.24
CA HIS A 255 -2.76 13.33 8.79
C HIS A 255 -3.70 12.34 8.11
N TRP A 256 -5.00 12.57 8.20
CA TRP A 256 -5.97 11.80 7.43
C TRP A 256 -7.27 12.56 7.16
N LEU A 257 -7.91 12.25 6.05
CA LEU A 257 -9.18 12.82 5.65
C LEU A 257 -10.34 11.97 6.19
N ALA A 258 -11.24 12.61 6.94
CA ALA A 258 -12.55 12.11 7.28
C ALA A 258 -13.57 12.66 6.27
N VAL A 259 -13.76 11.96 5.15
CA VAL A 259 -14.57 12.45 4.03
C VAL A 259 -16.02 11.98 4.16
N GLY A 260 -16.99 12.87 3.95
CA GLY A 260 -18.42 12.53 3.98
C GLY A 260 -19.06 12.66 5.36
N LEU A 261 -18.51 13.50 6.22
CA LEU A 261 -19.08 13.80 7.54
C LEU A 261 -20.39 14.60 7.39
N PRO A 262 -21.41 14.36 8.23
CA PRO A 262 -22.52 15.31 8.37
C PRO A 262 -22.03 16.70 8.76
N GLN A 263 -22.68 17.77 8.26
CA GLN A 263 -22.33 19.14 8.63
C GLN A 263 -22.42 19.34 10.15
N GLY A 264 -21.35 19.87 10.75
CA GLY A 264 -21.25 20.10 12.19
C GLY A 264 -20.64 18.94 12.99
N GLU A 265 -20.53 17.73 12.43
CA GLU A 265 -19.69 16.68 13.01
C GLU A 265 -18.21 17.05 12.83
N TRP A 266 -17.38 16.63 13.78
CA TRP A 266 -15.93 16.82 13.75
C TRP A 266 -15.24 15.59 14.37
N VAL A 267 -13.95 15.45 14.11
CA VAL A 267 -13.12 14.38 14.66
C VAL A 267 -12.04 14.98 15.55
N ASP A 268 -11.94 14.49 16.78
CA ASP A 268 -10.89 14.93 17.69
C ASP A 268 -9.53 14.42 17.21
N TRP A 269 -8.56 15.30 16.98
CA TRP A 269 -7.23 14.99 16.47
C TRP A 269 -6.17 14.78 17.56
N ARG A 270 -6.55 15.01 18.83
CA ARG A 270 -5.63 15.10 19.97
C ARG A 270 -5.32 13.72 20.55
N TYR A 271 -4.75 12.86 19.73
CA TYR A 271 -4.37 11.50 20.08
C TYR A 271 -3.12 11.06 19.30
N GLY A 272 -2.41 10.08 19.85
CA GLY A 272 -1.24 9.45 19.21
C GLY A 272 -1.31 7.93 19.25
N PRO A 273 -0.29 7.23 18.69
CA PRO A 273 -0.22 5.76 18.70
C PRO A 273 -0.21 5.15 20.10
N ALA A 274 0.19 5.91 21.12
CA ALA A 274 0.13 5.50 22.52
C ALA A 274 -1.31 5.36 23.04
N ASP A 275 -2.27 6.07 22.44
CA ASP A 275 -3.69 6.04 22.79
C ASP A 275 -4.38 4.87 22.08
N GLN A 276 -4.14 3.66 22.59
CA GLN A 276 -4.60 2.42 21.97
C GLN A 276 -6.09 2.46 21.60
N GLY A 277 -6.37 2.33 20.31
CA GLY A 277 -7.73 2.26 19.77
C GLY A 277 -8.41 3.60 19.50
N ALA A 278 -7.75 4.75 19.74
CA ALA A 278 -8.31 6.08 19.47
C ALA A 278 -8.62 6.26 17.96
N PHE A 279 -7.61 6.11 17.11
CA PHE A 279 -7.78 6.14 15.64
C PHE A 279 -8.86 5.15 15.18
N ASP A 280 -8.80 3.91 15.65
CA ASP A 280 -9.81 2.89 15.32
C ASP A 280 -11.23 3.30 15.73
N GLY A 281 -11.38 4.02 16.84
CA GLY A 281 -12.64 4.59 17.30
C GLY A 281 -13.18 5.65 16.35
N HIS A 282 -12.33 6.61 15.98
CA HIS A 282 -12.68 7.67 15.05
C HIS A 282 -13.00 7.13 13.65
N ALA A 283 -12.15 6.26 13.10
CA ALA A 283 -12.39 5.63 11.81
C ALA A 283 -13.72 4.86 11.78
N ARG A 284 -14.03 4.08 12.83
CA ARG A 284 -15.33 3.41 12.95
C ARG A 284 -16.51 4.38 12.99
N ARG A 285 -16.36 5.51 13.66
CA ARG A 285 -17.40 6.55 13.70
C ARG A 285 -17.61 7.13 12.30
N VAL A 286 -16.54 7.49 11.59
CA VAL A 286 -16.60 7.97 10.19
C VAL A 286 -17.29 6.95 9.29
N HIS A 287 -16.91 5.67 9.37
CA HIS A 287 -17.55 4.59 8.61
C HIS A 287 -19.02 4.42 8.97
N SER A 288 -19.40 4.55 10.25
CA SER A 288 -20.80 4.44 10.68
C SER A 288 -21.70 5.54 10.12
N LEU A 289 -21.09 6.68 9.75
CA LEU A 289 -21.74 7.81 9.09
C LEU A 289 -21.74 7.69 7.56
N GLY A 290 -21.17 6.61 7.00
CA GLY A 290 -21.03 6.38 5.55
C GLY A 290 -19.78 6.99 4.93
N GLY A 291 -18.94 7.65 5.73
CA GLY A 291 -17.73 8.35 5.29
C GLY A 291 -16.54 7.44 4.95
N LEU A 292 -15.45 8.06 4.52
CA LEU A 292 -14.16 7.43 4.23
C LEU A 292 -13.07 7.95 5.16
N THR A 293 -12.15 7.05 5.49
CA THR A 293 -10.89 7.34 6.17
C THR A 293 -9.77 7.21 5.15
N ILE A 294 -9.10 8.32 4.80
CA ILE A 294 -8.00 8.35 3.83
C ILE A 294 -6.74 8.80 4.55
N ALA A 295 -5.66 7.99 4.57
CA ALA A 295 -4.39 8.50 5.10
C ALA A 295 -3.82 9.52 4.10
N ALA A 296 -3.67 10.76 4.56
CA ALA A 296 -3.20 11.87 3.75
C ALA A 296 -1.68 11.82 3.69
N HIS A 297 -1.14 11.83 2.46
CA HIS A 297 0.29 11.87 2.13
C HIS A 297 1.21 11.21 3.20
N PRO A 298 1.07 9.89 3.46
CA PRO A 298 1.50 9.25 4.72
C PRO A 298 3.02 9.17 4.92
N LEU A 299 3.81 9.35 3.86
CA LEU A 299 5.27 9.36 3.91
C LEU A 299 5.89 10.76 3.79
N THR A 300 5.09 11.83 3.85
CA THR A 300 5.61 13.20 3.85
C THR A 300 6.51 13.42 5.08
N PRO A 301 7.78 13.82 4.91
CA PRO A 301 8.76 13.95 5.99
C PRO A 301 8.60 15.27 6.78
N ALA A 302 7.36 15.74 6.96
CA ALA A 302 7.04 16.92 7.76
C ALA A 302 6.74 16.52 9.21
N PRO A 303 7.17 17.32 10.22
CA PRO A 303 6.86 17.05 11.62
C PRO A 303 5.35 16.91 11.84
N GLY A 304 4.93 15.74 12.33
CA GLY A 304 3.52 15.45 12.61
C GLY A 304 2.73 14.83 11.45
N SER A 305 3.24 14.87 10.22
CA SER A 305 2.52 14.35 9.04
C SER A 305 2.87 12.89 8.70
N PHE A 306 3.99 12.37 9.21
CA PHE A 306 4.37 10.98 9.02
C PHE A 306 3.37 10.03 9.70
N TRP A 307 2.86 9.05 8.96
CA TRP A 307 1.78 8.17 9.40
C TRP A 307 2.23 7.06 10.37
N GLU A 308 1.61 6.98 11.55
CA GLU A 308 1.98 6.01 12.60
C GLU A 308 0.84 5.05 13.05
N PHE A 309 -0.39 5.21 12.55
CA PHE A 309 -1.58 4.51 13.10
C PHE A 309 -1.88 3.11 12.51
N GLY A 310 -1.00 2.58 11.65
CA GLY A 310 -1.30 1.37 10.87
C GLY A 310 -2.40 1.61 9.82
N LEU A 311 -2.73 0.61 9.00
CA LEU A 311 -3.54 0.83 7.78
C LEU A 311 -4.84 0.00 7.72
N ASP A 312 -5.15 -0.78 8.75
CA ASP A 312 -6.29 -1.72 8.70
C ASP A 312 -7.68 -1.05 8.68
N ARG A 313 -7.77 0.24 9.05
CA ARG A 313 -8.99 1.05 9.01
C ARG A 313 -9.00 2.14 7.93
N VAL A 314 -8.00 2.12 7.06
CA VAL A 314 -7.85 3.10 5.99
C VAL A 314 -8.50 2.56 4.72
N ASP A 315 -9.42 3.33 4.13
CA ASP A 315 -10.11 2.96 2.88
C ASP A 315 -9.24 3.28 1.65
N ALA A 316 -8.46 4.36 1.71
CA ALA A 316 -7.59 4.81 0.63
C ALA A 316 -6.33 5.51 1.15
N LEU A 317 -5.30 5.56 0.30
CA LEU A 317 -4.08 6.32 0.52
C LEU A 317 -3.99 7.44 -0.49
N GLU A 318 -3.73 8.64 -0.01
CA GLU A 318 -3.31 9.73 -0.86
C GLU A 318 -1.84 9.51 -1.23
N VAL A 319 -1.63 8.95 -2.43
CA VAL A 319 -0.29 8.62 -2.94
C VAL A 319 0.29 9.72 -3.82
N TRP A 320 -0.50 10.75 -4.10
CA TRP A 320 -0.11 11.90 -4.90
C TRP A 320 -0.79 13.15 -4.34
N ASN A 321 0.00 13.99 -3.67
CA ASN A 321 -0.44 15.21 -3.01
C ASN A 321 0.22 16.42 -3.69
N GLY A 322 -0.60 17.27 -4.33
CA GLY A 322 -0.13 18.48 -4.99
C GLY A 322 0.93 18.22 -6.09
N PRO A 323 1.95 19.09 -6.22
CA PRO A 323 3.05 18.91 -7.17
C PRO A 323 3.79 17.58 -6.96
N TRP A 324 4.13 16.88 -8.05
CA TRP A 324 4.80 15.58 -7.96
C TRP A 324 6.21 15.67 -7.34
N THR A 325 6.39 15.04 -6.18
CA THR A 325 7.64 15.01 -5.40
C THR A 325 8.19 13.59 -5.19
N LEU A 326 9.36 13.51 -4.53
CA LEU A 326 9.95 12.24 -4.12
C LEU A 326 9.10 11.52 -3.06
N ASP A 327 8.36 12.27 -2.24
CA ASP A 327 7.51 11.72 -1.19
C ASP A 327 6.33 10.96 -1.79
N ASP A 328 5.73 11.51 -2.85
CA ASP A 328 4.70 10.84 -3.66
C ASP A 328 5.24 9.57 -4.33
N ALA A 329 6.47 9.61 -4.85
CA ALA A 329 7.13 8.43 -5.41
C ALA A 329 7.31 7.33 -4.34
N ALA A 330 7.66 7.71 -3.11
CA ALA A 330 7.72 6.78 -1.98
C ALA A 330 6.32 6.25 -1.61
N ASN A 331 5.29 7.09 -1.59
CA ASN A 331 3.91 6.69 -1.32
C ASN A 331 3.41 5.65 -2.34
N ILE A 332 3.66 5.87 -3.64
CA ILE A 332 3.30 4.89 -4.70
C ILE A 332 4.07 3.58 -4.51
N ALA A 333 5.35 3.63 -4.18
CA ALA A 333 6.15 2.43 -3.93
C ALA A 333 5.62 1.62 -2.74
N ALA A 334 5.33 2.29 -1.62
CA ALA A 334 4.73 1.67 -0.44
C ALA A 334 3.35 1.08 -0.74
N TRP A 335 2.50 1.83 -1.44
CA TRP A 335 1.21 1.36 -1.91
C TRP A 335 1.33 0.11 -2.79
N HIS A 336 2.25 0.11 -3.75
CA HIS A 336 2.48 -1.05 -4.60
C HIS A 336 2.90 -2.28 -3.79
N VAL A 337 3.78 -2.14 -2.80
CA VAL A 337 4.16 -3.23 -1.87
C VAL A 337 2.92 -3.79 -1.16
N MET A 338 2.01 -2.94 -0.70
CA MET A 338 0.76 -3.39 -0.07
C MET A 338 -0.13 -4.19 -1.02
N LEU A 339 -0.24 -3.77 -2.28
CA LEU A 339 -0.96 -4.54 -3.30
C LEU A 339 -0.33 -5.92 -3.50
N CYS A 340 1.01 -6.00 -3.53
CA CYS A 340 1.76 -7.26 -3.64
C CYS A 340 1.55 -8.19 -2.43
N LEU A 341 1.24 -7.61 -1.26
CA LEU A 341 0.84 -8.33 -0.05
C LEU A 341 -0.65 -8.71 -0.04
N GLY A 342 -1.38 -8.43 -1.13
CA GLY A 342 -2.80 -8.72 -1.29
C GLY A 342 -3.74 -7.74 -0.57
N LYS A 343 -3.22 -6.64 -0.01
CA LYS A 343 -4.05 -5.58 0.59
C LYS A 343 -4.77 -4.81 -0.52
N ARG A 344 -6.06 -4.55 -0.32
CA ARG A 344 -6.92 -3.84 -1.28
C ARG A 344 -7.26 -2.45 -0.77
N VAL A 345 -6.26 -1.58 -0.78
CA VAL A 345 -6.41 -0.16 -0.41
C VAL A 345 -6.35 0.67 -1.68
N ALA A 346 -7.31 1.58 -1.86
CA ALA A 346 -7.34 2.43 -3.04
C ALA A 346 -6.23 3.49 -2.99
N ALA A 347 -5.71 3.89 -4.14
CA ALA A 347 -4.90 5.09 -4.30
C ALA A 347 -5.80 6.27 -4.72
N VAL A 348 -5.56 7.43 -4.13
CA VAL A 348 -6.13 8.72 -4.54
C VAL A 348 -5.03 9.75 -4.75
N GLY A 349 -5.33 10.80 -5.52
CA GLY A 349 -4.47 11.98 -5.61
C GLY A 349 -5.28 13.26 -5.59
N ASN A 350 -4.83 14.24 -4.82
CA ASN A 350 -5.53 15.50 -4.56
C ASN A 350 -4.57 16.70 -4.60
N SER A 351 -5.11 17.90 -4.79
CA SER A 351 -4.27 19.09 -4.96
C SER A 351 -3.70 19.65 -3.68
N ASP A 352 -4.42 19.47 -2.57
CA ASP A 352 -4.06 20.00 -1.26
C ASP A 352 -3.78 21.50 -1.31
N ALA A 353 -4.66 22.22 -2.00
CA ALA A 353 -4.46 23.61 -2.35
C ALA A 353 -4.70 24.53 -1.13
N HIS A 354 -3.66 25.24 -0.72
CA HIS A 354 -3.68 26.17 0.40
C HIS A 354 -3.63 27.63 -0.06
N SER A 355 -2.85 27.92 -1.09
CA SER A 355 -2.51 29.27 -1.54
C SER A 355 -3.16 29.61 -2.89
N PRO A 356 -3.32 30.91 -3.23
CA PRO A 356 -3.87 31.32 -4.53
C PRO A 356 -3.02 30.87 -5.73
N THR A 357 -1.75 30.53 -5.51
CA THR A 357 -0.83 29.97 -6.50
C THR A 357 -1.02 28.48 -6.73
N ASP A 358 -1.63 27.77 -5.77
CA ASP A 358 -1.82 26.32 -5.84
C ASP A 358 -3.03 26.04 -6.73
N ALA A 359 -2.88 25.10 -7.65
CA ALA A 359 -3.93 24.76 -8.59
C ALA A 359 -4.92 23.78 -7.95
N VAL A 360 -6.14 24.25 -7.65
CA VAL A 360 -7.26 23.38 -7.24
C VAL A 360 -7.48 22.28 -8.29
N GLY A 361 -7.57 21.03 -7.85
CA GLY A 361 -7.78 19.89 -8.73
C GLY A 361 -6.55 19.40 -9.51
N ARG A 362 -5.33 19.77 -9.11
CA ARG A 362 -4.10 19.26 -9.71
C ARG A 362 -3.15 18.66 -8.66
N PRO A 363 -3.11 17.33 -8.52
CA PRO A 363 -3.92 16.32 -9.21
C PRO A 363 -5.38 16.26 -8.74
N HIS A 364 -6.19 15.46 -9.43
CA HIS A 364 -7.53 15.08 -8.99
C HIS A 364 -7.87 13.63 -9.34
N ASN A 365 -8.96 13.13 -8.76
CA ASN A 365 -9.49 11.79 -8.99
C ASN A 365 -10.57 11.80 -10.07
N VAL A 366 -10.58 10.78 -10.92
CA VAL A 366 -11.67 10.46 -11.84
C VAL A 366 -12.33 9.18 -11.35
N VAL A 367 -13.58 9.27 -10.92
CA VAL A 367 -14.31 8.24 -10.17
C VAL A 367 -15.51 7.75 -10.96
N TYR A 368 -15.60 6.43 -11.19
CA TYR A 368 -16.76 5.82 -11.82
C TYR A 368 -17.87 5.61 -10.78
N ALA A 369 -18.84 6.52 -10.75
CA ALA A 369 -19.96 6.49 -9.81
C ALA A 369 -21.30 6.27 -10.54
N THR A 370 -22.27 5.66 -9.87
CA THR A 370 -23.62 5.42 -10.42
C THR A 370 -24.45 6.71 -10.59
N SER A 371 -24.09 7.75 -9.84
CA SER A 371 -24.67 9.09 -9.91
C SER A 371 -23.71 10.12 -9.28
N LEU A 372 -23.93 11.40 -9.54
CA LEU A 372 -23.21 12.49 -8.86
C LEU A 372 -23.83 12.77 -7.48
N SER A 373 -23.58 11.85 -6.54
CA SER A 373 -24.05 11.93 -5.14
C SER A 373 -22.96 11.48 -4.17
N THR A 374 -22.98 12.02 -2.95
CA THR A 374 -21.96 11.71 -1.94
C THR A 374 -21.86 10.20 -1.68
N PRO A 375 -22.95 9.45 -1.45
CA PRO A 375 -22.86 8.00 -1.22
C PRO A 375 -22.28 7.24 -2.42
N ALA A 376 -22.63 7.62 -3.65
CA ALA A 376 -22.15 6.93 -4.86
C ALA A 376 -20.67 7.20 -5.14
N VAL A 377 -20.21 8.44 -4.93
CA VAL A 377 -18.80 8.82 -5.09
C VAL A 377 -17.94 8.13 -4.03
N LEU A 378 -18.37 8.11 -2.77
CA LEU A 378 -17.61 7.47 -1.68
C LEU A 378 -17.57 5.94 -1.80
N ASP A 379 -18.67 5.27 -2.20
CA ASP A 379 -18.64 3.82 -2.46
C ASP A 379 -17.70 3.47 -3.63
N ALA A 380 -17.71 4.27 -4.70
CA ALA A 380 -16.81 4.09 -5.83
C ALA A 380 -15.33 4.26 -5.41
N LEU A 381 -15.00 5.31 -4.66
CA LEU A 381 -13.64 5.53 -4.12
C LEU A 381 -13.20 4.38 -3.20
N ARG A 382 -14.06 3.93 -2.27
CA ARG A 382 -13.78 2.80 -1.36
C ARG A 382 -13.42 1.53 -2.11
N ARG A 383 -14.07 1.30 -3.26
CA ARG A 383 -13.82 0.13 -4.12
C ARG A 383 -12.64 0.34 -5.08
N GLY A 384 -11.99 1.51 -5.07
CA GLY A 384 -10.95 1.87 -6.03
C GLY A 384 -11.46 2.00 -7.46
N ARG A 385 -12.74 2.33 -7.66
CA ARG A 385 -13.35 2.59 -8.99
C ARG A 385 -12.89 3.94 -9.54
N SER A 386 -11.59 4.20 -9.52
CA SER A 386 -11.01 5.50 -9.83
C SER A 386 -9.59 5.43 -10.37
N TYR A 387 -9.16 6.53 -10.97
CA TYR A 387 -7.76 6.80 -11.30
C TYR A 387 -7.46 8.28 -11.01
N ALA A 388 -6.20 8.64 -10.77
CA ALA A 388 -5.76 10.01 -10.56
C ALA A 388 -5.05 10.56 -11.81
N VAL A 389 -5.17 11.87 -12.06
CA VAL A 389 -4.54 12.57 -13.19
C VAL A 389 -4.01 13.95 -12.81
N GLU A 390 -2.98 14.43 -13.50
CA GLU A 390 -2.40 15.76 -13.28
C GLU A 390 -3.34 16.91 -13.66
N SER A 391 -4.29 16.69 -14.58
CA SER A 391 -5.21 17.72 -15.08
C SER A 391 -6.40 17.15 -15.84
N ALA A 392 -7.40 17.99 -16.09
CA ALA A 392 -8.62 17.59 -16.80
C ALA A 392 -8.40 17.25 -18.29
N ALA A 393 -7.24 17.63 -18.86
CA ALA A 393 -6.86 17.27 -20.22
C ALA A 393 -6.55 15.78 -20.37
N VAL A 394 -6.18 15.09 -19.30
CA VAL A 394 -5.79 13.68 -19.32
C VAL A 394 -7.01 12.79 -19.09
N THR A 395 -7.15 11.76 -19.92
CA THR A 395 -8.11 10.67 -19.72
C THR A 395 -7.45 9.32 -19.87
N VAL A 396 -7.89 8.37 -19.05
CA VAL A 396 -7.42 6.98 -19.06
C VAL A 396 -8.63 6.05 -19.22
N ASP A 397 -8.52 5.13 -20.17
CA ASP A 397 -9.41 3.97 -20.29
C ASP A 397 -8.58 2.71 -20.07
N PHE A 398 -8.74 2.10 -18.89
CA PHE A 398 -7.99 0.93 -18.44
C PHE A 398 -8.96 -0.24 -18.24
N THR A 399 -8.77 -1.30 -19.02
CA THR A 399 -9.66 -2.47 -18.99
C THR A 399 -8.88 -3.76 -19.05
N ALA A 400 -9.30 -4.75 -18.26
CA ALA A 400 -8.89 -6.14 -18.39
C ALA A 400 -10.05 -6.99 -18.91
N ARG A 401 -9.74 -7.94 -19.80
CA ARG A 401 -10.72 -8.85 -20.41
C ARG A 401 -10.22 -10.28 -20.29
N GLY A 402 -11.06 -11.17 -19.79
CA GLY A 402 -10.70 -12.57 -19.57
C GLY A 402 -11.93 -13.37 -19.15
N ALA A 403 -11.95 -14.67 -19.46
CA ALA A 403 -13.07 -15.56 -19.11
C ALA A 403 -14.48 -15.03 -19.51
N GLY A 404 -14.58 -14.28 -20.61
CA GLY A 404 -15.84 -13.70 -21.10
C GLY A 404 -16.33 -12.45 -20.34
N ALA A 405 -15.56 -11.94 -19.38
CA ALA A 405 -15.88 -10.75 -18.60
C ALA A 405 -14.90 -9.59 -18.87
N VAL A 406 -15.30 -8.40 -18.42
CA VAL A 406 -14.52 -7.15 -18.53
C VAL A 406 -14.53 -6.48 -17.17
N ALA A 407 -13.37 -5.94 -16.76
CA ALA A 407 -13.22 -5.21 -15.52
C ALA A 407 -12.31 -3.98 -15.73
N GLY A 408 -12.65 -2.88 -15.07
CA GLY A 408 -11.84 -1.67 -14.97
C GLY A 408 -11.25 -1.47 -13.56
N PRO A 409 -10.66 -0.29 -13.28
CA PRO A 409 -10.09 0.02 -11.97
C PRO A 409 -11.07 -0.30 -10.84
N GLY A 410 -10.60 -0.98 -9.80
CA GLY A 410 -11.37 -1.38 -8.62
C GLY A 410 -12.28 -2.59 -8.80
N GLU A 411 -12.49 -3.05 -10.03
CA GLU A 411 -13.31 -4.23 -10.31
C GLU A 411 -12.54 -5.54 -10.16
N GLU A 412 -13.29 -6.59 -9.87
CA GLU A 412 -12.80 -7.96 -9.86
C GLU A 412 -13.05 -8.60 -11.23
N LEU A 413 -12.03 -9.28 -11.73
CA LEU A 413 -12.09 -10.22 -12.82
C LEU A 413 -11.53 -11.55 -12.29
N PRO A 414 -12.33 -12.35 -11.56
CA PRO A 414 -11.83 -13.60 -11.00
C PRO A 414 -11.42 -14.55 -12.13
N LEU A 415 -10.15 -14.95 -12.15
CA LEU A 415 -9.59 -15.82 -13.17
C LEU A 415 -8.99 -17.09 -12.54
N SER A 416 -9.00 -18.19 -13.29
CA SER A 416 -8.16 -19.34 -13.02
C SER A 416 -6.71 -19.05 -13.45
N PHE A 417 -5.78 -19.93 -13.09
CA PHE A 417 -4.38 -19.76 -13.49
C PHE A 417 -4.17 -19.81 -15.02
N PHE A 418 -5.01 -20.55 -15.75
CA PHE A 418 -4.85 -20.74 -17.21
C PHE A 418 -5.69 -19.78 -18.05
N ASP A 419 -6.58 -19.01 -17.42
CA ASP A 419 -7.34 -18.02 -18.16
C ASP A 419 -6.39 -16.93 -18.66
N ALA A 420 -6.39 -16.70 -19.97
CA ALA A 420 -5.71 -15.55 -20.52
C ALA A 420 -6.45 -14.27 -20.10
N VAL A 421 -5.68 -13.23 -19.80
CA VAL A 421 -6.20 -11.88 -19.56
C VAL A 421 -5.54 -10.90 -20.52
N ASP A 422 -6.35 -10.19 -21.28
CA ASP A 422 -5.93 -9.10 -22.15
C ASP A 422 -6.20 -7.77 -21.44
N VAL A 423 -5.15 -7.04 -21.08
CA VAL A 423 -5.23 -5.71 -20.46
C VAL A 423 -4.91 -4.65 -21.51
N THR A 424 -5.78 -3.65 -21.60
CA THR A 424 -5.62 -2.49 -22.48
C THR A 424 -5.64 -1.22 -21.67
N LEU A 425 -4.71 -0.32 -21.99
CA LEU A 425 -4.64 1.04 -21.47
C LEU A 425 -4.65 1.99 -22.66
N ASN A 426 -5.69 2.82 -22.76
CA ASN A 426 -5.76 3.94 -23.69
C ASN A 426 -5.57 5.24 -22.91
N VAL A 427 -4.67 6.10 -23.38
CA VAL A 427 -4.37 7.39 -22.76
C VAL A 427 -4.54 8.49 -23.78
N THR A 428 -5.17 9.60 -23.39
CA THR A 428 -5.17 10.84 -24.18
C THR A 428 -4.82 12.04 -23.32
N GLY A 429 -4.22 13.07 -23.92
CA GLY A 429 -3.84 14.32 -23.24
C GLY A 429 -2.49 14.27 -22.52
N ALA A 430 -1.68 13.24 -22.77
CA ALA A 430 -0.40 13.01 -22.08
C ALA A 430 0.79 13.00 -23.06
N PRO A 431 1.11 14.13 -23.74
CA PRO A 431 2.19 14.17 -24.72
C PRO A 431 3.54 13.83 -24.10
N ASP A 432 4.41 13.25 -24.93
CA ASP A 432 5.81 12.96 -24.61
C ASP A 432 5.98 12.18 -23.30
N SER A 433 5.12 11.18 -23.09
CA SER A 433 5.04 10.41 -21.85
C SER A 433 5.28 8.92 -22.09
N ILE A 434 5.46 8.15 -21.02
CA ILE A 434 5.62 6.70 -21.04
C ILE A 434 4.50 6.11 -20.21
N ALA A 435 3.70 5.24 -20.82
CA ALA A 435 2.70 4.47 -20.12
C ALA A 435 3.25 3.08 -19.79
N THR A 436 3.06 2.63 -18.55
CA THR A 436 3.55 1.36 -18.03
C THR A 436 2.43 0.59 -17.34
N LEU A 437 2.44 -0.73 -17.47
CA LEU A 437 1.54 -1.65 -16.78
C LEU A 437 2.31 -2.42 -15.73
N HIS A 438 1.78 -2.49 -14.52
CA HIS A 438 2.39 -3.09 -13.35
C HIS A 438 1.54 -4.23 -12.79
N THR A 439 2.21 -5.30 -12.36
CA THR A 439 1.65 -6.40 -11.55
C THR A 439 2.54 -6.60 -10.33
N GLU A 440 2.33 -7.63 -9.50
CA GLU A 440 3.24 -7.94 -8.38
C GLU A 440 4.68 -8.26 -8.81
N TRP A 441 4.88 -8.54 -10.11
CA TRP A 441 6.20 -8.80 -10.69
C TRP A 441 6.89 -7.52 -11.21
N GLY A 442 6.30 -6.35 -10.99
CA GLY A 442 6.78 -5.07 -11.51
C GLY A 442 6.18 -4.71 -12.86
N ILE A 443 6.94 -3.96 -13.68
CA ILE A 443 6.51 -3.49 -15.00
C ILE A 443 6.45 -4.67 -15.97
N MET A 444 5.26 -4.96 -16.49
CA MET A 444 5.01 -6.05 -17.44
C MET A 444 4.99 -5.57 -18.89
N ALA A 445 4.63 -4.32 -19.12
CA ALA A 445 4.60 -3.72 -20.44
C ALA A 445 4.80 -2.21 -20.33
N ALA A 446 5.34 -1.62 -21.40
CA ALA A 446 5.51 -0.18 -21.52
C ALA A 446 5.28 0.26 -22.98
N THR A 447 4.82 1.49 -23.17
CA THR A 447 4.74 2.12 -24.49
C THR A 447 4.99 3.62 -24.35
N CYS A 448 5.54 4.24 -25.40
CA CYS A 448 5.66 5.70 -25.46
C CYS A 448 4.34 6.31 -25.95
N ILE A 449 4.01 7.48 -25.41
CA ILE A 449 2.96 8.37 -25.89
C ILE A 449 3.69 9.52 -26.59
N ASP A 450 3.45 9.66 -27.89
CA ASP A 450 4.11 10.67 -28.71
C ASP A 450 3.55 12.09 -28.45
N GLY A 451 4.07 13.09 -29.16
CA GLY A 451 3.64 14.48 -29.03
C GLY A 451 2.15 14.75 -29.33
N SER A 452 1.41 13.78 -29.89
CA SER A 452 -0.06 13.90 -30.03
C SER A 452 -0.78 13.75 -28.69
N GLY A 453 -0.09 13.22 -27.67
CA GLY A 453 -0.65 12.91 -26.36
C GLY A 453 -1.60 11.73 -26.36
N ARG A 454 -1.67 10.93 -27.43
CA ARG A 454 -2.50 9.72 -27.52
C ARG A 454 -1.62 8.48 -27.60
N GLY A 455 -1.93 7.48 -26.77
CA GLY A 455 -1.18 6.22 -26.76
C GLY A 455 -2.04 5.04 -26.32
N GLN A 456 -1.64 3.85 -26.77
CA GLN A 456 -2.27 2.60 -26.39
C GLN A 456 -1.20 1.59 -25.96
N LEU A 457 -1.38 1.01 -24.79
CA LEU A 457 -0.63 -0.14 -24.30
C LEU A 457 -1.55 -1.36 -24.29
N ARG A 458 -1.04 -2.48 -24.78
CA ARG A 458 -1.70 -3.79 -24.68
C ARG A 458 -0.74 -4.77 -24.04
N TRP A 459 -1.26 -5.56 -23.12
CA TRP A 459 -0.54 -6.65 -22.49
C TRP A 459 -1.46 -7.86 -22.38
N ARG A 460 -0.92 -9.04 -22.64
CA ARG A 460 -1.61 -10.31 -22.44
C ARG A 460 -0.87 -11.10 -21.38
N GLY A 461 -1.58 -11.48 -20.32
CA GLY A 461 -1.07 -12.30 -19.24
C GLY A 461 -1.95 -13.51 -18.94
N TRP A 462 -1.75 -14.11 -17.76
CA TRP A 462 -2.49 -15.28 -17.28
C TRP A 462 -3.02 -15.04 -15.87
N GLY A 463 -4.26 -15.47 -15.63
CA GLY A 463 -5.14 -14.94 -14.59
C GLY A 463 -4.60 -14.98 -13.17
N LYS A 464 -4.08 -16.13 -12.71
CA LYS A 464 -3.44 -16.23 -11.38
C LYS A 464 -1.92 -16.20 -11.40
N ALA A 465 -1.31 -15.95 -12.57
CA ALA A 465 0.11 -15.59 -12.60
C ALA A 465 0.31 -14.17 -12.09
N SER A 466 -0.73 -13.33 -12.09
CA SER A 466 -0.72 -11.98 -11.51
C SER A 466 -1.87 -11.81 -10.52
N LEU A 467 -1.67 -11.08 -9.43
CA LEU A 467 -2.74 -10.77 -8.47
C LEU A 467 -3.64 -9.64 -8.97
N PHE A 468 -3.06 -8.67 -9.65
CA PHE A 468 -3.72 -7.49 -10.16
C PHE A 468 -2.97 -6.94 -11.38
N ALA A 469 -3.60 -6.03 -12.10
CA ALA A 469 -2.91 -5.13 -13.02
C ALA A 469 -3.28 -3.68 -12.70
N ARG A 470 -2.30 -2.77 -12.74
CA ARG A 470 -2.48 -1.32 -12.62
C ARG A 470 -1.61 -0.59 -13.65
N ALA A 471 -1.86 0.68 -13.90
CA ALA A 471 -1.10 1.47 -14.86
C ALA A 471 -0.57 2.77 -14.27
N GLU A 472 0.59 3.20 -14.78
CA GLU A 472 1.19 4.52 -14.54
C GLU A 472 1.51 5.18 -15.88
N VAL A 473 1.27 6.49 -15.98
CA VAL A 473 1.74 7.33 -17.09
C VAL A 473 2.68 8.37 -16.51
N ARG A 474 3.91 8.41 -16.99
CA ARG A 474 4.96 9.31 -16.50
C ARG A 474 5.58 10.10 -17.64
N ARG A 475 5.83 11.37 -17.42
CA ARG A 475 6.56 12.23 -18.36
C ARG A 475 8.02 12.29 -17.93
N PRO A 476 9.00 11.95 -18.79
CA PRO A 476 10.43 11.97 -18.46
C PRO A 476 10.97 13.41 -18.45
N LYS A 477 10.40 14.23 -17.57
CA LYS A 477 10.75 15.62 -17.35
C LYS A 477 11.16 15.77 -15.88
N PRO A 478 12.45 15.98 -15.59
CA PRO A 478 12.89 16.17 -14.21
C PRO A 478 12.25 17.40 -13.56
N ALA A 479 12.00 17.31 -12.26
CA ALA A 479 11.70 18.43 -11.37
C ALA A 479 12.79 18.56 -10.30
N SER A 480 12.57 19.41 -9.29
CA SER A 480 13.55 19.67 -8.22
C SER A 480 13.91 18.43 -7.41
N THR A 481 12.98 17.47 -7.25
CA THR A 481 13.15 16.29 -6.39
C THR A 481 13.01 14.96 -7.14
N THR A 482 12.60 14.96 -8.41
CA THR A 482 12.26 13.75 -9.18
C THR A 482 12.82 13.79 -10.60
N LEU A 483 13.09 12.61 -11.17
CA LEU A 483 13.61 12.47 -12.55
C LEU A 483 12.51 12.48 -13.61
N ASP A 484 11.25 12.33 -13.19
CA ASP A 484 10.06 12.31 -14.01
C ASP A 484 8.90 13.03 -13.31
N GLN A 485 7.78 13.18 -14.01
CA GLN A 485 6.53 13.69 -13.48
C GLN A 485 5.44 12.63 -13.66
N LEU A 486 4.65 12.38 -12.62
CA LEU A 486 3.45 11.56 -12.75
C LEU A 486 2.37 12.33 -13.52
N VAL A 487 1.75 11.66 -14.49
CA VAL A 487 0.67 12.21 -15.34
C VAL A 487 -0.65 11.53 -15.02
N ALA A 488 -0.64 10.21 -14.81
CA ALA A 488 -1.80 9.43 -14.41
C ALA A 488 -1.42 8.17 -13.64
N LEU A 489 -2.29 7.73 -12.73
CA LEU A 489 -2.18 6.49 -11.96
C LEU A 489 -3.56 5.83 -11.86
N THR A 490 -3.68 4.54 -12.20
CA THR A 490 -4.95 3.81 -12.01
C THR A 490 -4.95 3.00 -10.72
N ASN A 491 -6.12 2.88 -10.08
CA ASN A 491 -6.33 1.76 -9.17
C ASN A 491 -6.28 0.41 -9.92
N PRO A 492 -6.05 -0.71 -9.21
CA PRO A 492 -5.85 -2.00 -9.86
C PRO A 492 -7.16 -2.61 -10.35
N VAL A 493 -7.09 -3.39 -11.41
CA VAL A 493 -8.05 -4.46 -11.70
C VAL A 493 -7.59 -5.71 -10.95
N TRP A 494 -8.47 -6.37 -10.22
CA TRP A 494 -8.14 -7.53 -9.38
C TRP A 494 -8.43 -8.84 -10.11
N PHE A 495 -7.46 -9.73 -10.23
CA PHE A 495 -7.65 -11.02 -10.93
C PHE A 495 -8.18 -12.16 -10.03
N TYR A 496 -8.59 -11.81 -8.81
CA TYR A 496 -9.14 -12.70 -7.80
C TYR A 496 -10.31 -12.03 -7.09
N SER A 497 -11.11 -12.79 -6.34
CA SER A 497 -12.22 -12.23 -5.56
C SER A 497 -11.80 -11.81 -4.15
N ALA A 498 -12.34 -10.71 -3.63
CA ALA A 498 -12.15 -10.29 -2.24
C ALA A 498 -12.60 -11.34 -1.23
N GLN A 499 -13.64 -12.12 -1.59
CA GLN A 499 -14.21 -13.17 -0.72
C GLN A 499 -13.34 -14.43 -0.68
N LEU A 500 -12.42 -14.59 -1.64
CA LEU A 500 -11.48 -15.69 -1.75
C LEU A 500 -10.10 -15.09 -2.06
N PRO A 501 -9.46 -14.40 -1.09
CA PRO A 501 -8.13 -13.84 -1.29
C PRO A 501 -7.17 -14.94 -1.77
N PRO A 502 -6.12 -14.61 -2.55
CA PRO A 502 -5.25 -15.59 -3.21
C PRO A 502 -4.53 -16.53 -2.23
N TYR A 503 -4.57 -16.21 -0.94
CA TYR A 503 -3.99 -17.01 0.14
C TYR A 503 -4.97 -18.02 0.77
N ASP A 504 -6.28 -17.87 0.50
CA ASP A 504 -7.34 -18.85 0.81
C ASP A 504 -7.71 -19.71 -0.42
N VAL A 505 -6.79 -19.84 -1.39
CA VAL A 505 -6.94 -20.82 -2.47
C VAL A 505 -6.75 -22.20 -1.87
N GLU A 506 -7.86 -22.84 -1.51
CA GLU A 506 -7.93 -24.27 -1.28
C GLU A 506 -7.11 -24.99 -2.37
N ARG A 507 -6.08 -25.75 -1.94
CA ARG A 507 -5.31 -26.76 -2.69
C ARG A 507 -4.14 -26.32 -3.60
N ARG A 508 -3.32 -25.34 -3.19
CA ARG A 508 -1.93 -25.25 -3.70
C ARG A 508 -1.03 -26.28 -3.01
N ALA A 509 -0.92 -27.46 -3.59
CA ALA A 509 -0.12 -28.56 -3.07
C ALA A 509 1.21 -28.69 -3.81
N LEU A 510 2.27 -29.00 -3.07
CA LEU A 510 3.56 -29.33 -3.65
C LEU A 510 3.58 -30.80 -4.09
N PHE A 511 3.88 -31.00 -5.37
CA PHE A 511 4.03 -32.31 -6.00
C PHE A 511 5.47 -32.55 -6.44
N HIS A 512 5.80 -33.82 -6.65
CA HIS A 512 7.08 -34.23 -7.19
C HIS A 512 6.97 -35.41 -8.18
N THR A 513 7.95 -35.53 -9.07
CA THR A 513 8.15 -36.64 -10.02
C THR A 513 9.65 -36.80 -10.31
N GLU A 514 10.03 -37.93 -10.91
CA GLU A 514 11.41 -38.28 -11.23
C GLU A 514 11.51 -38.71 -12.69
N ARG A 515 12.51 -38.19 -13.40
CA ARG A 515 12.92 -38.68 -14.72
C ARG A 515 14.18 -39.50 -14.57
N ARG A 516 14.12 -40.75 -15.03
CA ARG A 516 15.24 -41.70 -15.03
C ARG A 516 16.25 -41.39 -16.15
N PRO A 517 17.49 -41.91 -16.05
CA PRO A 517 18.50 -41.75 -17.10
C PRO A 517 18.04 -42.25 -18.49
N ASP A 518 17.20 -43.30 -18.53
CA ASP A 518 16.60 -43.85 -19.75
C ASP A 518 15.54 -42.91 -20.41
N GLY A 519 15.21 -41.81 -19.75
CA GLY A 519 14.23 -40.83 -20.21
C GLY A 519 12.79 -41.08 -19.78
N ALA A 520 12.50 -42.18 -19.08
CA ALA A 520 11.18 -42.45 -18.54
C ALA A 520 10.86 -41.56 -17.32
N TRP A 521 9.60 -41.17 -17.20
CA TRP A 521 9.09 -40.39 -16.07
C TRP A 521 8.29 -41.26 -15.11
N SER A 522 8.43 -41.01 -13.81
CA SER A 522 7.50 -41.54 -12.81
C SER A 522 6.21 -40.69 -12.78
N SER A 523 5.12 -41.25 -12.25
CA SER A 523 3.90 -40.46 -12.04
C SER A 523 4.13 -39.38 -10.98
N MET A 524 3.51 -38.21 -11.19
CA MET A 524 3.54 -37.11 -10.22
C MET A 524 2.74 -37.44 -8.95
N ARG A 525 3.28 -37.07 -7.77
CA ARG A 525 2.75 -37.42 -6.44
C ARG A 525 2.84 -36.23 -5.48
N PRO A 526 1.89 -36.03 -4.54
CA PRO A 526 2.01 -34.98 -3.54
C PRO A 526 3.13 -35.27 -2.53
N LEU A 527 3.87 -34.24 -2.13
CA LEU A 527 4.80 -34.31 -0.99
C LEU A 527 4.01 -34.10 0.31
N PRO A 528 4.08 -35.02 1.31
CA PRO A 528 3.36 -34.89 2.58
C PRO A 528 3.59 -33.54 3.28
N GLY A 529 2.58 -33.06 4.02
CA GLY A 529 2.60 -31.74 4.65
C GLY A 529 3.40 -31.65 5.96
N ALA A 530 3.62 -30.42 6.42
CA ALA A 530 4.38 -30.14 7.64
C ALA A 530 3.63 -30.51 8.94
N ALA A 531 2.29 -30.40 8.93
CA ALA A 531 1.46 -30.85 10.04
C ALA A 531 1.29 -32.37 10.01
N ALA A 532 1.30 -33.00 11.19
CA ALA A 532 1.09 -34.44 11.31
C ALA A 532 -0.26 -34.85 10.66
N GLY A 533 -0.22 -35.79 9.73
CA GLY A 533 -1.40 -36.27 8.99
C GLY A 533 -1.83 -35.41 7.79
N ALA A 534 -1.13 -34.32 7.47
CA ALA A 534 -1.42 -33.53 6.28
C ALA A 534 -1.04 -34.29 4.99
N ALA A 535 -2.02 -34.46 4.09
CA ALA A 535 -1.85 -35.21 2.84
C ALA A 535 -0.82 -34.58 1.88
N SER A 536 -0.62 -33.26 1.97
CA SER A 536 0.34 -32.52 1.12
C SER A 536 0.88 -31.27 1.81
N PHE A 537 2.07 -30.82 1.43
CA PHE A 537 2.59 -29.51 1.79
C PHE A 537 1.86 -28.43 1.00
N THR A 538 1.22 -27.50 1.71
CA THR A 538 0.60 -26.32 1.11
C THR A 538 1.66 -25.25 0.92
N GLY A 539 1.94 -24.88 -0.32
CA GLY A 539 3.02 -23.96 -0.63
C GLY A 539 2.76 -23.15 -1.89
N ILE A 540 3.33 -21.95 -1.93
CA ILE A 540 3.23 -21.02 -3.08
C ILE A 540 4.48 -21.06 -3.96
N GLN A 541 5.62 -21.51 -3.42
CA GLN A 541 6.86 -21.70 -4.16
C GLN A 541 7.69 -22.86 -3.58
N SER A 542 8.58 -23.41 -4.41
CA SER A 542 9.56 -24.44 -4.07
C SER A 542 10.92 -24.21 -4.72
N ALA A 543 11.94 -24.86 -4.16
CA ALA A 543 13.28 -25.04 -4.74
C ALA A 543 13.84 -26.39 -4.29
N ALA A 544 14.76 -26.99 -5.04
CA ALA A 544 15.31 -28.30 -4.70
C ALA A 544 16.77 -28.46 -5.11
N ALA A 545 17.54 -29.24 -4.34
CA ALA A 545 18.92 -29.59 -4.62
C ALA A 545 19.17 -31.09 -4.43
N GLY A 546 19.72 -31.73 -5.46
CA GLY A 546 20.17 -33.12 -5.43
C GLY A 546 21.50 -33.28 -4.70
N MET A 547 21.54 -34.16 -3.71
CA MET A 547 22.67 -34.37 -2.81
C MET A 547 23.60 -35.48 -3.30
N ALA A 548 24.85 -35.43 -2.85
CA ALA A 548 25.85 -36.46 -3.14
C ALA A 548 25.48 -37.85 -2.60
N ASP A 549 24.66 -37.92 -1.55
CA ASP A 549 24.20 -39.15 -0.91
C ASP A 549 22.92 -39.75 -1.55
N GLY A 550 22.49 -39.19 -2.68
CA GLY A 550 21.28 -39.60 -3.40
C GLY A 550 19.97 -39.07 -2.82
N SER A 551 20.01 -38.21 -1.79
CA SER A 551 18.82 -37.50 -1.32
C SER A 551 18.57 -36.21 -2.10
N VAL A 552 17.37 -35.64 -1.97
CA VAL A 552 17.00 -34.32 -2.50
C VAL A 552 16.56 -33.45 -1.34
N VAL A 553 17.19 -32.31 -1.14
CA VAL A 553 16.72 -31.28 -0.20
C VAL A 553 15.71 -30.41 -0.91
N VAL A 554 14.52 -30.26 -0.33
CA VAL A 554 13.43 -29.46 -0.88
C VAL A 554 13.12 -28.30 0.06
N LEU A 555 13.05 -27.10 -0.51
CA LEU A 555 12.52 -25.90 0.13
C LEU A 555 11.07 -25.69 -0.31
N GLY A 556 10.23 -25.25 0.62
CA GLY A 556 8.85 -24.84 0.37
C GLY A 556 8.55 -23.52 1.09
N ILE A 557 7.95 -22.57 0.39
CA ILE A 557 7.41 -21.34 0.98
C ILE A 557 5.92 -21.56 1.20
N ALA A 558 5.50 -21.53 2.46
CA ALA A 558 4.11 -21.72 2.86
C ALA A 558 3.29 -20.42 2.64
N PRO A 559 1.94 -20.46 2.68
CA PRO A 559 1.10 -19.28 2.50
C PRO A 559 1.34 -18.14 3.51
N ASP A 560 1.91 -18.44 4.67
CA ASP A 560 2.35 -17.46 5.67
C ASP A 560 3.71 -16.80 5.31
N ASN A 561 4.24 -17.07 4.11
CA ASN A 561 5.60 -16.74 3.65
C ASN A 561 6.72 -17.37 4.50
N GLY A 562 6.40 -18.34 5.37
CA GLY A 562 7.40 -19.07 6.13
C GLY A 562 8.21 -19.99 5.23
N LEU A 563 9.53 -20.01 5.41
CA LEU A 563 10.43 -20.93 4.71
C LEU A 563 10.53 -22.26 5.45
N TRP A 564 10.28 -23.35 4.73
CA TRP A 564 10.36 -24.72 5.23
C TRP A 564 11.35 -25.53 4.40
N LEU A 565 11.99 -26.50 5.05
CA LEU A 565 12.96 -27.41 4.45
C LEU A 565 12.62 -28.86 4.80
N THR A 566 12.76 -29.76 3.84
CA THR A 566 12.73 -31.21 4.06
C THR A 566 13.81 -31.92 3.23
N SER A 567 14.02 -33.21 3.46
CA SER A 567 14.86 -34.06 2.62
C SER A 567 14.10 -35.32 2.21
N VAL A 568 14.16 -35.64 0.93
CA VAL A 568 13.52 -36.80 0.29
C VAL A 568 14.61 -37.77 -0.13
N ARG A 569 14.44 -39.07 0.17
CA ARG A 569 15.33 -40.13 -0.34
C ARG A 569 14.48 -41.24 -0.95
N GLY A 570 14.71 -41.51 -2.24
CA GLY A 570 13.87 -42.43 -3.02
C GLY A 570 12.41 -41.97 -3.09
N SER A 571 11.50 -42.89 -3.43
CA SER A 571 10.10 -42.56 -3.70
C SER A 571 9.19 -42.35 -2.48
N THR A 572 9.66 -42.62 -1.26
CA THR A 572 8.77 -42.73 -0.08
C THR A 572 9.32 -42.20 1.25
N THR A 573 10.62 -41.91 1.37
CA THR A 573 11.20 -41.54 2.67
C THR A 573 11.43 -40.03 2.74
N LEU A 574 10.50 -39.33 3.41
CA LEU A 574 10.56 -37.90 3.68
C LEU A 574 10.94 -37.66 5.14
N ARG A 575 11.93 -36.79 5.40
CA ARG A 575 12.14 -36.27 6.76
C ARG A 575 11.04 -35.26 7.11
N PRO A 576 10.65 -35.11 8.38
CA PRO A 576 9.71 -34.06 8.78
C PRO A 576 10.15 -32.68 8.28
N TRP A 577 9.20 -31.87 7.86
CA TRP A 577 9.47 -30.48 7.49
C TRP A 577 10.00 -29.70 8.69
N GLN A 578 11.11 -29.00 8.48
CA GLN A 578 11.73 -28.11 9.45
C GLN A 578 11.53 -26.68 8.98
N ARG A 579 10.97 -25.83 9.85
CA ARG A 579 10.89 -24.39 9.57
C ARG A 579 12.28 -23.77 9.71
N VAL A 580 12.66 -22.94 8.76
CA VAL A 580 13.96 -22.26 8.74
C VAL A 580 13.83 -20.92 9.45
N ALA A 581 14.69 -20.68 10.44
CA ALA A 581 14.68 -19.46 11.24
C ALA A 581 15.22 -18.24 10.49
N ALA A 582 14.84 -17.05 10.96
CA ALA A 582 15.34 -15.75 10.50
C ALA A 582 16.85 -15.57 10.77
N PRO A 583 17.49 -14.54 10.16
CA PRO A 583 18.86 -14.16 10.49
C PRO A 583 19.11 -13.90 11.99
N ASP A 584 18.11 -13.40 12.72
CA ASP A 584 18.16 -13.15 14.17
C ASP A 584 17.78 -14.39 15.01
N GLY A 585 17.53 -15.53 14.38
CA GLY A 585 17.10 -16.77 15.03
C GLY A 585 15.61 -16.84 15.34
N SER A 586 14.82 -15.81 15.01
CA SER A 586 13.39 -15.78 15.26
C SER A 586 12.58 -16.65 14.28
N ALA A 587 11.36 -16.98 14.66
CA ALA A 587 10.38 -17.63 13.80
C ALA A 587 9.65 -16.63 12.87
N GLY A 588 9.94 -15.33 12.91
CA GLY A 588 9.21 -14.33 12.12
C GLY A 588 9.60 -14.22 10.64
N PHE A 589 10.46 -15.12 10.14
CA PHE A 589 11.08 -14.94 8.82
C PHE A 589 10.09 -15.11 7.67
N THR A 590 9.83 -14.03 6.93
CA THR A 590 8.98 -14.05 5.74
C THR A 590 9.82 -13.93 4.47
N VAL A 591 9.69 -14.93 3.60
CA VAL A 591 10.50 -15.09 2.39
C VAL A 591 9.62 -14.97 1.15
N ARG A 592 10.09 -14.18 0.18
CA ARG A 592 9.45 -13.95 -1.12
C ARG A 592 9.85 -14.98 -2.17
N ASP A 593 11.14 -15.32 -2.23
CA ASP A 593 11.71 -16.30 -3.16
C ASP A 593 12.93 -16.98 -2.55
N ALA A 594 13.22 -18.20 -2.99
CA ALA A 594 14.32 -19.00 -2.47
C ALA A 594 14.98 -19.87 -3.56
N GLY A 595 16.31 -19.96 -3.48
CA GLY A 595 17.14 -20.86 -4.29
C GLY A 595 18.00 -21.74 -3.42
N ILE A 596 18.30 -22.95 -3.88
CA ILE A 596 19.20 -23.89 -3.20
C ILE A 596 20.08 -24.63 -4.21
N ALA A 597 21.36 -24.82 -3.88
CA ALA A 597 22.27 -25.64 -4.66
C ALA A 597 23.17 -26.48 -3.75
N ALA A 598 23.38 -27.75 -4.11
CA ALA A 598 24.23 -28.67 -3.35
C ALA A 598 25.66 -28.67 -3.89
N PHE A 599 26.63 -28.64 -2.99
CA PHE A 599 28.05 -28.75 -3.31
C PHE A 599 28.53 -30.21 -3.30
N PRO A 600 29.65 -30.52 -3.96
CA PRO A 600 30.22 -31.86 -3.97
C PRO A 600 30.57 -32.44 -2.59
N ASP A 601 30.81 -31.57 -1.60
CA ASP A 601 31.16 -31.92 -0.21
C ASP A 601 29.97 -32.28 0.68
N GLY A 602 28.75 -32.30 0.12
CA GLY A 602 27.53 -32.64 0.85
C GLY A 602 26.87 -31.46 1.58
N THR A 603 27.42 -30.24 1.47
CA THR A 603 26.75 -29.02 1.94
C THR A 603 25.77 -28.46 0.90
N CYS A 604 24.87 -27.56 1.31
CA CYS A 604 24.03 -26.81 0.36
C CYS A 604 24.09 -25.31 0.65
N GLN A 605 24.19 -24.48 -0.38
CA GLN A 605 23.94 -23.06 -0.26
C GLN A 605 22.45 -22.78 -0.47
N ILE A 606 21.85 -22.07 0.48
CA ILE A 606 20.51 -21.50 0.40
C ILE A 606 20.66 -19.99 0.19
N VAL A 607 19.88 -19.44 -0.73
CA VAL A 607 19.74 -17.99 -0.96
C VAL A 607 18.26 -17.64 -0.93
N VAL A 608 17.92 -16.49 -0.37
CA VAL A 608 16.54 -16.04 -0.21
C VAL A 608 16.43 -14.55 -0.45
N THR A 609 15.26 -14.12 -0.93
CA THR A 609 14.82 -12.73 -0.85
C THR A 609 13.72 -12.64 0.19
N ALA A 610 13.89 -11.77 1.17
CA ALA A 610 12.87 -11.51 2.17
C ALA A 610 11.75 -10.62 1.60
N MET A 611 10.62 -10.56 2.29
CA MET A 611 9.48 -9.73 1.85
C MET A 611 9.78 -8.23 1.85
N ASP A 612 10.76 -7.78 2.64
CA ASP A 612 11.29 -6.40 2.64
C ASP A 612 12.24 -6.11 1.47
N GLY A 613 12.52 -7.11 0.62
CA GLY A 613 13.42 -7.03 -0.52
C GLY A 613 14.88 -7.36 -0.21
N ALA A 614 15.28 -7.52 1.05
CA ALA A 614 16.67 -7.84 1.40
C ALA A 614 17.03 -9.28 1.01
N ALA A 615 18.23 -9.44 0.43
CA ALA A 615 18.75 -10.75 0.05
C ALA A 615 19.67 -11.34 1.12
N PHE A 616 19.48 -12.63 1.44
CA PHE A 616 20.27 -13.36 2.43
C PHE A 616 20.75 -14.70 1.89
N HIS A 617 21.79 -15.25 2.51
CA HIS A 617 22.30 -16.57 2.21
C HIS A 617 22.74 -17.33 3.47
N GLN A 618 22.66 -18.66 3.43
CA GLN A 618 23.23 -19.53 4.46
C GLN A 618 23.68 -20.87 3.86
N GLN A 619 24.65 -21.52 4.50
CA GLN A 619 25.10 -22.84 4.10
C GLN A 619 24.57 -23.90 5.07
N ARG A 620 23.73 -24.81 4.57
CA ARG A 620 23.35 -26.03 5.27
C ARG A 620 24.57 -26.95 5.32
N ARG A 621 24.97 -27.36 6.52
CA ARG A 621 26.07 -28.30 6.74
C ARG A 621 25.71 -29.71 6.27
N ALA A 622 26.72 -30.55 6.06
CA ALA A 622 26.51 -31.94 5.63
C ALA A 622 25.70 -32.76 6.66
N ASP A 623 25.83 -32.46 7.95
CA ASP A 623 25.04 -33.05 9.04
C ASP A 623 23.57 -32.54 9.10
N GLY A 624 23.22 -31.55 8.28
CA GLY A 624 21.91 -30.92 8.25
C GLY A 624 21.76 -29.67 9.11
N GLY A 625 22.79 -29.27 9.86
CA GLY A 625 22.77 -28.06 10.68
C GLY A 625 22.61 -26.78 9.84
N LEU A 626 21.80 -25.85 10.36
CA LEU A 626 21.52 -24.55 9.76
C LEU A 626 22.10 -23.45 10.67
N PRO A 627 23.28 -22.90 10.36
CA PRO A 627 23.95 -21.93 11.24
C PRO A 627 23.33 -20.52 11.25
N GLY A 628 22.32 -20.26 10.42
CA GLY A 628 21.64 -18.97 10.30
C GLY A 628 22.02 -18.17 9.05
N PHE A 629 21.13 -17.26 8.66
CA PHE A 629 21.27 -16.40 7.49
C PHE A 629 22.25 -15.24 7.71
N ARG A 630 22.95 -14.87 6.65
CA ARG A 630 23.80 -13.69 6.54
C ARG A 630 23.33 -12.84 5.35
N PRO A 631 23.45 -11.51 5.41
CA PRO A 631 23.07 -10.67 4.27
C PRO A 631 24.01 -10.93 3.09
N LEU A 632 23.46 -10.91 1.88
CA LEU A 632 24.26 -10.89 0.65
C LEU A 632 24.80 -9.46 0.44
N PRO A 633 26.11 -9.30 0.16
CA PRO A 633 26.68 -7.99 -0.14
C PRO A 633 26.09 -7.43 -1.43
N GLY A 634 25.94 -6.11 -1.48
CA GLY A 634 25.44 -5.33 -2.63
C GLY A 634 26.54 -4.98 -3.62
N PHE A 635 26.47 -3.78 -4.20
CA PHE A 635 27.46 -3.29 -5.16
C PHE A 635 28.83 -3.06 -4.52
N THR A 636 28.87 -2.87 -3.20
CA THR A 636 30.08 -2.86 -2.38
C THR A 636 29.98 -3.91 -1.28
N ALA A 637 31.13 -4.37 -0.74
CA ALA A 637 31.19 -5.38 0.31
C ALA A 637 30.39 -5.04 1.59
N ASN A 638 30.14 -3.74 1.83
CA ASN A 638 29.42 -3.25 3.01
C ASN A 638 27.97 -2.86 2.73
N SER A 639 27.55 -2.83 1.46
CA SER A 639 26.17 -2.55 1.07
C SER A 639 25.30 -3.82 1.11
N ARG A 640 23.98 -3.66 1.25
CA ARG A 640 23.03 -4.77 1.09
C ARG A 640 22.47 -4.78 -0.32
N TRP A 641 22.24 -5.97 -0.87
CA TRP A 641 21.56 -6.11 -2.15
C TRP A 641 20.07 -6.37 -1.97
N GLY A 642 19.25 -5.68 -2.75
CA GLY A 642 17.80 -5.88 -2.80
C GLY A 642 17.38 -6.62 -4.07
N ALA A 643 16.52 -7.62 -3.94
CA ALA A 643 16.07 -8.43 -5.07
C ALA A 643 14.64 -8.94 -4.94
N THR A 644 14.00 -9.15 -6.08
CA THR A 644 12.65 -9.73 -6.18
C THR A 644 12.69 -11.24 -6.39
N LYS A 645 13.74 -11.75 -7.07
CA LYS A 645 13.95 -13.18 -7.34
C LYS A 645 15.42 -13.56 -7.28
N VAL A 646 15.69 -14.83 -6.95
CA VAL A 646 17.05 -15.38 -6.87
C VAL A 646 17.13 -16.82 -7.38
N SER A 647 18.26 -17.17 -7.98
CA SER A 647 18.61 -18.56 -8.31
C SER A 647 20.11 -18.76 -8.12
N ILE A 648 20.49 -19.99 -7.78
CA ILE A 648 21.87 -20.35 -7.48
C ILE A 648 22.26 -21.68 -8.13
N ALA A 649 23.51 -21.76 -8.57
CA ALA A 649 24.15 -22.95 -9.11
C ALA A 649 25.46 -23.22 -8.38
N ALA A 650 25.62 -24.42 -7.84
CA ALA A 650 26.90 -24.87 -7.30
C ALA A 650 27.82 -25.36 -8.44
N MET A 651 29.10 -25.08 -8.31
CA MET A 651 30.14 -25.41 -9.29
C MET A 651 31.03 -26.55 -8.78
N PRO A 652 31.67 -27.32 -9.68
CA PRO A 652 32.55 -28.43 -9.29
C PRO A 652 33.74 -28.01 -8.39
N ASP A 653 34.20 -26.76 -8.51
CA ASP A 653 35.32 -26.20 -7.72
C ASP A 653 34.93 -25.75 -6.30
N GLY A 654 33.65 -25.91 -5.92
CA GLY A 654 33.11 -25.47 -4.63
C GLY A 654 32.69 -23.99 -4.59
N SER A 655 32.79 -23.27 -5.70
CA SER A 655 32.17 -21.94 -5.88
C SER A 655 30.70 -22.06 -6.26
N ALA A 656 29.95 -20.96 -6.23
CA ALA A 656 28.60 -20.90 -6.73
C ALA A 656 28.36 -19.65 -7.59
N GLN A 657 27.49 -19.78 -8.58
CA GLN A 657 27.00 -18.69 -9.41
C GLN A 657 25.61 -18.29 -8.93
N LEU A 658 25.41 -17.02 -8.63
CA LEU A 658 24.12 -16.47 -8.21
C LEU A 658 23.62 -15.52 -9.29
N ILE A 659 22.34 -15.60 -9.59
CA ILE A 659 21.63 -14.63 -10.42
C ILE A 659 20.35 -14.19 -9.72
N GLY A 660 19.87 -12.99 -10.03
CA GLY A 660 18.57 -12.54 -9.56
C GLY A 660 18.12 -11.26 -10.24
N TYR A 661 16.85 -10.93 -10.03
CA TYR A 661 16.32 -9.63 -10.45
C TYR A 661 16.42 -8.65 -9.31
N GLY A 662 17.10 -7.53 -9.54
CA GLY A 662 17.12 -6.42 -8.61
C GLY A 662 15.71 -5.86 -8.38
N THR A 663 15.55 -5.02 -7.37
CA THR A 663 14.28 -4.28 -7.15
C THR A 663 13.97 -3.32 -8.30
N ASP A 664 14.94 -3.00 -9.14
CA ASP A 664 14.79 -2.25 -10.39
C ASP A 664 14.34 -3.10 -11.59
N GLY A 665 14.15 -4.41 -11.39
CA GLY A 665 13.73 -5.38 -12.43
C GLY A 665 14.85 -5.88 -13.35
N ALA A 666 16.08 -5.40 -13.20
CA ALA A 666 17.21 -5.82 -14.02
C ALA A 666 17.85 -7.13 -13.51
N MET A 667 18.36 -7.96 -14.42
CA MET A 667 19.09 -9.17 -14.05
C MET A 667 20.52 -8.85 -13.64
N TYR A 668 20.93 -9.39 -12.50
CA TYR A 668 22.29 -9.30 -11.98
C TYR A 668 22.88 -10.68 -11.74
N HIS A 669 24.21 -10.73 -11.70
CA HIS A 669 25.01 -11.91 -11.42
C HIS A 669 26.11 -11.60 -10.39
N CYS A 670 26.40 -12.57 -9.52
CA CYS A 670 27.59 -12.55 -8.68
C CYS A 670 28.15 -13.97 -8.48
N VAL A 671 29.41 -14.06 -8.03
CA VAL A 671 30.09 -15.31 -7.73
C VAL A 671 30.32 -15.42 -6.24
N ARG A 672 29.90 -16.54 -5.64
CA ARG A 672 30.33 -16.94 -4.31
C ARG A 672 31.56 -17.83 -4.42
N GLY A 673 32.69 -17.40 -3.89
CA GLY A 673 33.91 -18.19 -3.79
C GLY A 673 33.74 -19.41 -2.88
N ARG A 674 34.72 -20.33 -2.91
CA ARG A 674 34.75 -21.52 -2.06
C ARG A 674 34.84 -21.18 -0.56
N ASP A 675 35.49 -20.06 -0.24
CA ASP A 675 35.60 -19.48 1.10
C ASP A 675 34.28 -18.87 1.61
N GLY A 676 33.26 -18.77 0.75
CA GLY A 676 31.96 -18.20 1.06
C GLY A 676 31.85 -16.70 0.81
N ALA A 677 32.94 -16.02 0.42
CA ALA A 677 32.90 -14.61 0.04
C ALA A 677 32.17 -14.44 -1.30
N CYS A 678 31.38 -13.37 -1.43
CA CYS A 678 30.69 -13.06 -2.68
C CYS A 678 31.33 -11.86 -3.36
N THR A 679 31.44 -11.91 -4.70
CA THR A 679 31.80 -10.74 -5.49
C THR A 679 30.67 -9.71 -5.48
N ALA A 680 30.97 -8.47 -5.87
CA ALA A 680 29.94 -7.49 -6.14
C ALA A 680 28.99 -7.97 -7.27
N TRP A 681 27.75 -7.50 -7.23
CA TRP A 681 26.75 -7.79 -8.26
C TRP A 681 27.03 -7.00 -9.54
N GLY A 682 27.16 -7.72 -10.66
CA GLY A 682 27.27 -7.15 -12.00
C GLY A 682 25.95 -7.27 -12.76
N ARG A 683 25.52 -6.20 -13.43
CA ARG A 683 24.34 -6.23 -14.29
C ARG A 683 24.62 -7.09 -15.53
N LEU A 684 23.63 -7.88 -15.96
CA LEU A 684 23.71 -8.67 -17.19
C LEU A 684 22.96 -7.99 -18.33
N ASP A 685 23.62 -7.85 -19.47
CA ASP A 685 23.02 -7.34 -20.71
C ASP A 685 21.87 -8.24 -21.20
N GLY A 686 20.90 -7.63 -21.89
CA GLY A 686 19.72 -8.29 -22.43
C GLY A 686 19.92 -8.90 -23.82
N CYS A 687 18.80 -9.29 -24.44
CA CYS A 687 18.79 -9.80 -25.81
C CYS A 687 18.87 -8.63 -26.82
N ASN A 688 19.42 -8.88 -28.01
CA ASN A 688 19.49 -7.93 -29.12
C ASN A 688 20.07 -6.54 -28.78
N GLY A 689 21.08 -6.50 -27.90
CA GLY A 689 21.74 -5.25 -27.50
C GLY A 689 21.00 -4.44 -26.43
N ALA A 690 19.92 -4.98 -25.84
CA ALA A 690 19.28 -4.35 -24.70
C ALA A 690 20.27 -4.22 -23.51
N PRO A 691 20.24 -3.11 -22.76
CA PRO A 691 21.19 -2.84 -21.68
C PRO A 691 21.01 -3.77 -20.47
N THR A 692 19.88 -4.47 -20.38
CA THR A 692 19.67 -5.51 -19.36
C THR A 692 18.65 -6.54 -19.80
N PHE A 693 18.75 -7.74 -19.23
CA PHE A 693 17.67 -8.73 -19.29
C PHE A 693 16.72 -8.51 -18.12
N ALA A 694 15.41 -8.47 -18.39
CA ALA A 694 14.35 -8.34 -17.38
C ALA A 694 13.25 -9.36 -17.66
N GLY A 695 12.54 -9.80 -16.63
CA GLY A 695 11.44 -10.74 -16.80
C GLY A 695 10.93 -11.38 -15.51
N PRO A 696 9.91 -12.26 -15.60
CA PRO A 696 9.23 -12.81 -14.42
C PRO A 696 9.85 -14.10 -13.87
N ALA A 697 10.81 -14.72 -14.56
CA ALA A 697 11.42 -15.97 -14.10
C ALA A 697 12.87 -16.13 -14.55
N LEU A 698 13.69 -16.71 -13.66
CA LEU A 698 15.10 -16.99 -13.90
C LEU A 698 15.49 -18.31 -13.22
N ALA A 699 16.42 -19.04 -13.81
CA ALA A 699 17.02 -20.25 -13.27
C ALA A 699 18.45 -20.41 -13.80
N ILE A 700 19.34 -21.02 -13.01
CA ILE A 700 20.73 -21.28 -13.39
C ILE A 700 21.15 -22.68 -12.95
N THR A 701 22.00 -23.32 -13.74
CA THR A 701 22.69 -24.56 -13.33
C THR A 701 24.18 -24.50 -13.63
N GLY A 702 24.97 -25.16 -12.79
CA GLY A 702 26.37 -25.46 -13.06
C GLY A 702 26.50 -26.71 -13.91
N MET A 703 27.56 -26.79 -14.70
CA MET A 703 27.88 -27.92 -15.58
C MET A 703 29.18 -28.60 -15.11
N PRO A 704 29.37 -29.90 -15.41
CA PRO A 704 30.59 -30.63 -15.02
C PRO A 704 31.91 -30.03 -15.56
N ASP A 705 31.84 -29.32 -16.70
CA ASP A 705 33.00 -28.64 -17.32
C ASP A 705 33.33 -27.28 -16.66
N GLY A 706 32.61 -26.90 -15.60
CA GLY A 706 32.77 -25.63 -14.91
C GLY A 706 32.11 -24.43 -15.60
N SER A 707 31.38 -24.64 -16.69
CA SER A 707 30.47 -23.63 -17.25
C SER A 707 29.15 -23.57 -16.47
N SER A 708 28.33 -22.54 -16.70
CA SER A 708 26.96 -22.48 -16.16
C SER A 708 25.96 -22.01 -17.20
N GLN A 709 24.76 -22.56 -17.14
CA GLN A 709 23.68 -22.29 -18.08
C GLN A 709 22.55 -21.56 -17.37
N VAL A 710 22.23 -20.35 -17.84
CA VAL A 710 21.08 -19.55 -17.43
C VAL A 710 19.90 -19.84 -18.33
N LEU A 711 18.71 -19.88 -17.74
CA LEU A 711 17.41 -19.93 -18.38
C LEU A 711 16.54 -18.81 -17.78
N ALA A 712 15.82 -18.06 -18.61
CA ALA A 712 14.98 -16.95 -18.15
C ALA A 712 13.73 -16.82 -19.02
N ILE A 713 12.65 -16.26 -18.46
CA ILE A 713 11.50 -15.80 -19.25
C ILE A 713 11.66 -14.29 -19.42
N GLY A 714 11.60 -13.79 -20.66
CA GLY A 714 11.62 -12.35 -20.95
C GLY A 714 10.27 -11.68 -20.65
N LEU A 715 10.23 -10.34 -20.64
CA LEU A 715 8.97 -9.59 -20.52
C LEU A 715 7.99 -9.86 -21.68
N ASP A 716 8.47 -10.40 -22.79
CA ASP A 716 7.68 -10.89 -23.92
C ASP A 716 7.03 -12.26 -23.67
N GLY A 717 7.26 -12.87 -22.51
CA GLY A 717 6.73 -14.20 -22.14
C GLY A 717 7.48 -15.37 -22.79
N MET A 718 8.58 -15.13 -23.49
CA MET A 718 9.37 -16.17 -24.16
C MET A 718 10.51 -16.67 -23.29
N VAL A 719 10.84 -17.95 -23.43
CA VAL A 719 11.99 -18.58 -22.78
C VAL A 719 13.27 -18.24 -23.54
N TYR A 720 14.31 -17.85 -22.81
CA TYR A 720 15.65 -17.57 -23.30
C TYR A 720 16.69 -18.32 -22.49
N HIS A 721 17.82 -18.66 -23.11
CA HIS A 721 18.96 -19.26 -22.44
C HIS A 721 20.26 -18.53 -22.80
N ARG A 722 21.25 -18.60 -21.90
CA ARG A 722 22.59 -18.04 -22.08
C ARG A 722 23.62 -18.89 -21.32
N LEU A 723 24.81 -19.05 -21.89
CA LEU A 723 25.92 -19.79 -21.27
C LEU A 723 26.95 -18.80 -20.72
N ARG A 724 27.41 -19.04 -19.49
CA ARG A 724 28.66 -18.51 -18.95
C ARG A 724 29.74 -19.57 -19.10
N ARG A 725 30.80 -19.26 -19.84
CA ARG A 725 31.94 -20.15 -20.03
C ARG A 725 32.81 -20.20 -18.77
N LEU A 726 33.69 -21.18 -18.71
CA LEU A 726 34.66 -21.35 -17.63
C LEU A 726 35.55 -20.12 -17.44
N ASP A 727 35.93 -19.46 -18.54
CA ASP A 727 36.72 -18.21 -18.55
C ASP A 727 35.94 -16.97 -18.04
N GLY A 728 34.65 -17.13 -17.73
CA GLY A 728 33.77 -16.08 -17.26
C GLY A 728 33.09 -15.25 -18.35
N SER A 729 33.40 -15.47 -19.62
CA SER A 729 32.70 -14.85 -20.74
C SER A 729 31.29 -15.39 -20.91
N TRP A 730 30.39 -14.57 -21.45
CA TRP A 730 29.00 -14.93 -21.68
C TRP A 730 28.69 -15.06 -23.18
N THR A 731 27.80 -15.98 -23.58
CA THR A 731 27.21 -16.01 -24.94
C THR A 731 26.17 -14.90 -25.10
N ALA A 732 25.41 -14.81 -26.18
CA ALA A 732 24.18 -13.98 -26.19
C ALA A 732 23.00 -14.74 -25.55
N PHE A 733 21.92 -14.03 -25.18
CA PHE A 733 20.63 -14.65 -24.88
C PHE A 733 19.96 -15.10 -26.18
N LEU A 734 19.59 -16.38 -26.25
CA LEU A 734 18.93 -16.98 -27.42
C LEU A 734 17.73 -17.82 -26.98
N PRO A 735 16.65 -17.90 -27.78
CA PRO A 735 15.53 -18.77 -27.46
C PRO A 735 15.88 -20.24 -27.75
N PRO A 736 15.49 -21.19 -26.88
CA PRO A 736 15.48 -22.60 -27.25
C PRO A 736 14.31 -22.89 -28.19
N ARG A 737 14.42 -23.96 -28.99
CA ARG A 737 13.35 -24.40 -29.89
C ARG A 737 12.10 -24.75 -29.08
N GLY A 738 10.93 -24.27 -29.52
CA GLY A 738 9.63 -24.57 -28.92
C GLY A 738 9.13 -25.99 -29.19
N VAL A 739 7.84 -26.23 -28.90
CA VAL A 739 7.18 -27.52 -29.19
C VAL A 739 7.01 -27.70 -30.70
N THR A 740 6.23 -26.81 -31.34
CA THR A 740 6.02 -26.76 -32.80
C THR A 740 6.54 -25.47 -33.43
N THR A 741 7.02 -24.53 -32.61
CA THR A 741 7.46 -23.19 -32.99
C THR A 741 8.97 -23.01 -32.80
N ALA A 742 9.51 -21.92 -33.34
CA ALA A 742 10.92 -21.57 -33.17
C ALA A 742 11.27 -21.19 -31.71
N THR A 743 10.28 -20.74 -30.92
CA THR A 743 10.43 -20.29 -29.52
C THR A 743 9.45 -21.00 -28.59
N MET A 744 9.74 -21.03 -27.29
CA MET A 744 8.84 -21.53 -26.25
C MET A 744 8.30 -20.37 -25.41
N ALA A 745 6.99 -20.30 -25.24
CA ALA A 745 6.35 -19.38 -24.30
C ALA A 745 6.02 -20.12 -23.00
N ALA A 746 6.27 -19.49 -21.85
CA ALA A 746 6.12 -20.14 -20.56
C ALA A 746 5.78 -19.13 -19.46
N SER A 747 5.24 -19.63 -18.35
CA SER A 747 4.95 -18.86 -17.13
C SER A 747 5.90 -19.21 -15.96
N ALA A 748 6.50 -20.40 -15.99
CA ALA A 748 7.53 -20.82 -15.04
C ALA A 748 8.56 -21.73 -15.70
N ILE A 749 9.78 -21.76 -15.17
CA ILE A 749 10.90 -22.54 -15.70
C ILE A 749 11.77 -23.12 -14.58
N GLY A 750 12.52 -24.17 -14.92
CA GLY A 750 13.61 -24.73 -14.12
C GLY A 750 14.67 -25.38 -15.02
N ILE A 751 15.92 -25.40 -14.58
CA ILE A 751 17.03 -26.03 -15.29
C ILE A 751 17.98 -26.75 -14.32
N THR A 752 18.53 -27.89 -14.74
CA THR A 752 19.59 -28.60 -14.02
C THR A 752 20.58 -29.25 -14.97
N GLY A 753 21.86 -29.24 -14.61
CA GLY A 753 22.95 -29.90 -15.33
C GLY A 753 23.13 -31.31 -14.79
N THR A 754 23.30 -32.28 -15.68
CA THR A 754 23.52 -33.69 -15.32
C THR A 754 25.00 -34.07 -15.46
N PRO A 755 25.44 -35.15 -14.79
CA PRO A 755 26.84 -35.59 -14.82
C PRO A 755 27.40 -35.88 -16.22
N ASP A 756 26.54 -36.21 -17.19
CA ASP A 756 26.91 -36.46 -18.59
C ASP A 756 27.19 -35.18 -19.41
N GLY A 757 27.06 -34.00 -18.80
CA GLY A 757 27.26 -32.71 -19.47
C GLY A 757 26.02 -32.19 -20.21
N SER A 758 24.88 -32.87 -20.11
CA SER A 758 23.61 -32.35 -20.62
C SER A 758 22.93 -31.41 -19.62
N ALA A 759 22.01 -30.56 -20.09
CA ALA A 759 21.17 -29.73 -19.24
C ALA A 759 19.69 -30.07 -19.49
N GLN A 760 18.97 -30.37 -18.42
CA GLN A 760 17.55 -30.73 -18.43
C GLN A 760 16.74 -29.50 -18.03
N VAL A 761 15.76 -29.15 -18.85
CA VAL A 761 14.88 -27.99 -18.69
C VAL A 761 13.45 -28.47 -18.48
N VAL A 762 12.75 -27.80 -17.58
CA VAL A 762 11.30 -27.90 -17.44
C VAL A 762 10.68 -26.51 -17.55
N ALA A 763 9.50 -26.43 -18.15
CA ALA A 763 8.73 -25.21 -18.28
C ALA A 763 7.25 -25.48 -18.03
N VAL A 764 6.57 -24.56 -17.37
CA VAL A 764 5.10 -24.50 -17.39
C VAL A 764 4.72 -23.70 -18.63
N GLY A 765 4.18 -24.39 -19.62
CA GLY A 765 3.69 -23.75 -20.84
C GLY A 765 2.48 -22.87 -20.54
N LEU A 766 2.14 -21.98 -21.47
CA LEU A 766 0.95 -21.13 -21.35
C LEU A 766 -0.36 -21.92 -21.33
N ASP A 767 -0.30 -23.19 -21.73
CA ASP A 767 -1.38 -24.16 -21.65
C ASP A 767 -1.51 -24.83 -20.29
N GLY A 768 -0.67 -24.44 -19.33
CA GLY A 768 -0.64 -24.96 -17.97
C GLY A 768 0.05 -26.28 -17.78
N ARG A 769 0.57 -26.88 -18.85
CA ARG A 769 1.23 -28.18 -18.81
C ARG A 769 2.71 -28.02 -18.49
N ILE A 770 3.28 -29.07 -17.90
CA ILE A 770 4.73 -29.17 -17.73
C ILE A 770 5.34 -29.78 -18.99
N TRP A 771 6.28 -29.06 -19.55
CA TRP A 771 7.07 -29.43 -20.71
C TRP A 771 8.51 -29.65 -20.29
N HIS A 772 9.18 -30.62 -20.89
CA HIS A 772 10.57 -30.98 -20.69
C HIS A 772 11.37 -30.77 -21.96
N ASN A 773 12.60 -30.31 -21.83
CA ASN A 773 13.53 -30.11 -22.92
C ASN A 773 14.95 -30.46 -22.47
N SER A 774 15.85 -30.78 -23.41
CA SER A 774 17.23 -31.13 -23.06
C SER A 774 18.23 -30.49 -24.01
N ARG A 775 19.23 -29.82 -23.46
CA ARG A 775 20.46 -29.45 -24.15
C ARG A 775 21.44 -30.60 -24.04
N LYS A 776 21.85 -31.17 -25.17
CA LYS A 776 22.87 -32.23 -25.22
C LYS A 776 24.27 -31.67 -24.93
N PRO A 777 25.27 -32.53 -24.62
CA PRO A 777 26.64 -32.09 -24.38
C PRO A 777 27.27 -31.35 -25.58
N ASP A 778 26.86 -31.68 -26.80
CA ASP A 778 27.26 -30.99 -28.04
C ASP A 778 26.66 -29.58 -28.20
N GLY A 779 25.79 -29.17 -27.27
CA GLY A 779 25.12 -27.88 -27.24
C GLY A 779 23.82 -27.81 -28.04
N SER A 780 23.45 -28.85 -28.78
CA SER A 780 22.17 -28.93 -29.48
C SER A 780 21.01 -29.14 -28.52
N TRP A 781 19.85 -28.57 -28.86
CA TRP A 781 18.63 -28.70 -28.06
C TRP A 781 17.67 -29.69 -28.72
N THR A 782 17.00 -30.51 -27.90
CA THR A 782 15.83 -31.26 -28.34
C THR A 782 14.62 -30.31 -28.50
N PRO A 783 13.48 -30.77 -29.04
CA PRO A 783 12.20 -30.07 -28.88
C PRO A 783 11.61 -30.27 -27.48
N PHE A 784 10.66 -29.42 -27.07
CA PHE A 784 9.93 -29.64 -25.82
C PHE A 784 8.98 -30.85 -25.94
N ALA A 785 9.04 -31.76 -24.97
CA ALA A 785 8.19 -32.94 -24.85
C ALA A 785 7.39 -32.89 -23.55
N ARG A 786 6.19 -33.46 -23.54
CA ARG A 786 5.27 -33.37 -22.40
C ARG A 786 5.70 -34.24 -21.21
N VAL A 787 5.59 -33.71 -19.99
CA VAL A 787 5.75 -34.47 -18.75
C VAL A 787 4.39 -35.01 -18.29
N PRO A 788 4.25 -36.32 -17.98
CA PRO A 788 2.98 -36.90 -17.55
C PRO A 788 2.45 -36.33 -16.22
N GLY A 789 1.13 -36.14 -16.13
CA GLY A 789 0.45 -35.73 -14.89
C GLY A 789 0.22 -36.88 -13.87
N PRO A 790 -0.32 -36.56 -12.68
CA PRO A 790 -0.51 -37.52 -11.60
C PRO A 790 -1.52 -38.61 -11.96
N ASN A 791 -1.21 -39.87 -11.62
CA ASN A 791 -2.07 -41.05 -11.86
C ASN A 791 -2.58 -41.18 -13.31
N GLY A 792 -1.80 -40.71 -14.29
CA GLY A 792 -2.18 -40.74 -15.71
C GLY A 792 -3.24 -39.73 -16.11
N ARG A 793 -3.67 -38.82 -15.20
CA ARG A 793 -4.55 -37.69 -15.53
C ARG A 793 -3.70 -36.52 -16.05
N ASP A 794 -4.04 -36.06 -17.24
CA ASP A 794 -3.37 -34.98 -17.98
C ASP A 794 -4.47 -34.05 -18.52
N PRO A 795 -4.35 -32.72 -18.36
CA PRO A 795 -3.18 -31.95 -17.87
C PRO A 795 -2.98 -31.99 -16.35
N PHE A 796 -1.72 -31.87 -15.92
CA PHE A 796 -1.37 -31.40 -14.57
C PHE A 796 -1.23 -29.87 -14.60
N PRO A 797 -2.19 -29.13 -14.03
CA PRO A 797 -2.13 -27.68 -13.97
C PRO A 797 -1.07 -27.20 -12.97
N ALA A 798 0.11 -26.81 -13.46
CA ALA A 798 1.20 -26.31 -12.62
C ALA A 798 1.24 -24.78 -12.59
N GLY A 799 1.45 -24.19 -11.41
CA GLY A 799 1.71 -22.76 -11.24
C GLY A 799 3.20 -22.42 -11.11
N GLN A 800 4.00 -23.39 -10.69
CA GLN A 800 5.45 -23.28 -10.54
C GLN A 800 6.08 -24.64 -10.83
N VAL A 801 7.34 -24.65 -11.32
CA VAL A 801 8.12 -25.88 -11.55
C VAL A 801 9.60 -25.65 -11.23
N ARG A 802 10.27 -26.69 -10.73
CA ARG A 802 11.72 -26.76 -10.51
C ARG A 802 12.24 -28.14 -10.88
N ILE A 803 13.53 -28.24 -11.20
CA ILE A 803 14.21 -29.50 -11.51
C ILE A 803 15.60 -29.51 -10.89
N THR A 804 16.06 -30.67 -10.41
CA THR A 804 17.42 -30.89 -9.91
C THR A 804 17.93 -32.27 -10.30
N ALA A 805 19.23 -32.42 -10.54
CA ALA A 805 19.86 -33.68 -10.91
C ALA A 805 20.53 -34.38 -9.73
N LEU A 806 20.48 -35.70 -9.74
CA LEU A 806 21.25 -36.59 -8.88
C LEU A 806 22.49 -37.11 -9.63
N ARG A 807 23.46 -37.64 -8.88
CA ARG A 807 24.73 -38.17 -9.44
C ARG A 807 24.55 -39.41 -10.31
N ASP A 808 23.44 -40.13 -10.16
CA ASP A 808 23.08 -41.29 -10.97
C ASP A 808 22.46 -40.90 -12.33
N GLY A 809 22.31 -39.59 -12.60
CA GLY A 809 21.67 -39.07 -13.82
C GLY A 809 20.15 -38.98 -13.73
N THR A 810 19.54 -39.40 -12.62
CA THR A 810 18.11 -39.16 -12.36
C THR A 810 17.89 -37.67 -12.11
N THR A 811 16.78 -37.13 -12.60
CA THR A 811 16.37 -35.75 -12.26
C THR A 811 15.05 -35.74 -11.53
N HIS A 812 14.97 -34.92 -10.48
CA HIS A 812 13.79 -34.77 -9.64
C HIS A 812 13.13 -33.43 -9.98
N VAL A 813 11.83 -33.46 -10.26
CA VAL A 813 11.02 -32.29 -10.57
C VAL A 813 10.04 -32.05 -9.45
N THR A 814 9.99 -30.82 -8.95
CA THR A 814 8.93 -30.37 -8.02
C THR A 814 8.04 -29.36 -8.73
N ALA A 815 6.74 -29.41 -8.46
CA ALA A 815 5.77 -28.48 -9.04
C ALA A 815 4.68 -28.13 -8.03
N VAL A 816 4.24 -26.88 -8.03
CA VAL A 816 3.11 -26.42 -7.20
C VAL A 816 1.86 -26.42 -8.08
N SER A 817 0.77 -27.05 -7.62
CA SER A 817 -0.50 -27.05 -8.34
C SER A 817 -1.09 -25.64 -8.44
N ALA A 818 -1.76 -25.35 -9.55
CA ALA A 818 -2.40 -24.07 -9.78
C ALA A 818 -3.86 -23.97 -9.26
N GLY A 819 -4.40 -25.08 -8.75
CA GLY A 819 -5.77 -25.25 -8.26
C GLY A 819 -6.14 -26.73 -8.16
#